data_AF-A0A9F5J6L2-F1
#
_entry.id   AF-A0A9F5J6L2-F1
#
_cell.length_a   1.000
_cell.length_b   1.000
_cell.length_c   1.000
_cell.angle_alpha   90.00
_cell.angle_beta   90.00
_cell.angle_gamma   90.00
#
_symmetry.space_group_name_H-M   'P 1'
#
loop_
_entity.id
_entity.type
_entity.pdbx_description
1 polymer ?
#
loop_
_entity_poly.entity_id
_entity_poly.type
_entity_poly.pdbx_seq_one_letter_code
_entity_poly.pdbx_strand_id
1 'polypeptide(L)'
;MPPATVKHDNDYSAKETLFKITGEKNAAEVGVELWNNMLTPVGQKKPYQFTEIPDPKCPSQEYQYIFTYRNSNYSPFPVKSQTEAQPQEKSFGTNIPCSDRSPSNTVPVSVHNLRPGDIKVIGALGDSLTAGNGAGSSPFNILDVLTQYRGLSWSIGGNENIKAVTTLANILREFNPSLLGFSIDKGNQNQPKAHLNQAVPGARAEHIPSQVRRLIDLMKTDPKINFQEDWKLITLFIGGNDLCGHCDDPVRYSPENFIRNIQSALDILHKEVPRTFVNLATILLVAPLRKLYQEKRVYCPRLIMRALCPCVLKPKDNSSEIEMLESFNKKYQEGTHRLVESGRYDTREDFTVVVQPLLEESDMPMTLDGLPDSSYFAPDCFHFHQKGHSQVARGLWNNMLEPLAEKTKVQKLEAGITLKCPNQAQPYLMTYRNSNYTYTKGNTPVYGSQMLCKDRAPSIKYPTSVHALKPADVQVIAALGDSFTAGIGVGSAPNDMLDMHTQYRGLAWSIGGDASLQNVTTLPNILREFNPNLTGYSIGINEFNETNAFLNQAVPGAQAKDLSDQVKRLVKIMKNDLKIKFDTDWKIITIFIGLQDLCNYCKDINHYSAVNFSNHVQEALDLLHTEVPKALVNLVEVMDLLPLRQLFLDSSLPCDVHLAKDQCSCLLLIQEGSSDLVMMQEAIKAYQSEIQKLMKSHRYDSQEDFTVVLQPFLQTISLPILQGGRPDISFFAPDCFHFSQKSHSQLSRALWNNMLQPVGKKDVSFSFMDNITLSCPTLQQPFLATFKNSHAMHPSEDPTKLPNQNWGSNLPCSVQTESREVPTSVHRLQPADIQVIAALGDSMMIAEGAKAVGLNDVKTAWRGLSWGAGSDGSLETHTTLPNILKKFNPGLTGFSTGTQKETAGFNVAVGGATSWNISAQAHELVELMKSSPNLNYKEDWKLVTIFIGLNDLCQYCLDKETYSVEKYVKHLQDALDILYKELPRAFVNIVEIMELTGLRQIEREESGCVLSGASLCPCFLNSWENSPEPQEMEIINRDFQDKSTMLINSGRYDQREDFAIVVQPFFRNTFLSLDSEGKPDLSFFAVDCFHFSERGHAEMAVSLWNNMLEPVGYKQSYKHFPKERLKLKCPTSEHPYLFTSRNSQMHSSMLDTKHNRDSVPYWAVIIAATIGILAGSLTVWGIMTRKVNKHPRARDEAAEEKATTF
;
A
#
# COMPACT_ATOMS: atom_id res chain seq x y z
N MET A 1 -13.55 -0.44 -69.02
CA MET A 1 -13.21 -1.87 -68.83
C MET A 1 -12.03 -1.96 -67.87
N PRO A 2 -11.97 -2.98 -67.00
CA PRO A 2 -12.62 -3.12 -65.70
C PRO A 2 -11.74 -2.63 -64.52
N PRO A 3 -12.27 -2.51 -63.28
CA PRO A 3 -11.48 -2.27 -62.08
C PRO A 3 -10.90 -3.58 -61.53
N ALA A 4 -9.65 -3.52 -61.04
CA ALA A 4 -8.97 -4.60 -60.34
C ALA A 4 -8.58 -4.16 -58.92
N THR A 5 -9.12 -4.89 -57.93
CA THR A 5 -8.54 -5.37 -56.65
C THR A 5 -7.59 -4.45 -55.86
N VAL A 6 -7.74 -4.30 -54.53
CA VAL A 6 -7.29 -5.30 -53.53
C VAL A 6 -7.93 -5.11 -52.13
N LYS A 7 -8.36 -6.26 -51.56
CA LYS A 7 -8.48 -6.74 -50.15
C LYS A 7 -9.30 -5.98 -49.09
N HIS A 8 -10.38 -6.65 -48.66
CA HIS A 8 -10.85 -6.68 -47.27
C HIS A 8 -10.87 -8.13 -46.78
N ASP A 9 -10.29 -8.38 -45.61
CA ASP A 9 -10.39 -9.63 -44.87
C ASP A 9 -11.79 -9.83 -44.28
N ASN A 10 -12.26 -11.07 -44.36
CA ASN A 10 -13.48 -11.57 -43.77
C ASN A 10 -13.30 -11.76 -42.25
N ASP A 11 -14.32 -11.38 -41.46
CA ASP A 11 -14.67 -12.19 -40.31
C ASP A 11 -16.19 -12.38 -40.23
N TYR A 12 -16.57 -13.65 -40.10
CA TYR A 12 -17.91 -14.21 -40.15
C TYR A 12 -18.21 -14.73 -38.73
N SER A 13 -19.04 -14.05 -37.94
CA SER A 13 -19.81 -14.71 -36.86
C SER A 13 -20.78 -13.75 -36.16
N ALA A 14 -21.96 -13.55 -36.76
CA ALA A 14 -23.12 -13.00 -36.02
C ALA A 14 -24.45 -13.66 -36.42
N LYS A 15 -24.42 -14.68 -37.31
CA LYS A 15 -25.62 -15.36 -37.81
C LYS A 15 -25.92 -16.72 -37.16
N GLU A 16 -25.08 -17.21 -36.25
CA GLU A 16 -25.31 -18.52 -35.61
C GLU A 16 -25.89 -18.47 -34.19
N THR A 17 -25.97 -17.31 -33.54
CA THR A 17 -26.39 -17.25 -32.13
C THR A 17 -27.92 -17.22 -31.96
N LEU A 18 -28.70 -17.01 -33.03
CA LEU A 18 -30.18 -16.98 -32.95
C LEU A 18 -30.85 -18.35 -33.15
N PHE A 19 -30.09 -19.41 -33.49
CA PHE A 19 -30.64 -20.73 -33.86
C PHE A 19 -30.36 -21.88 -32.88
N LYS A 20 -29.80 -21.61 -31.69
CA LYS A 20 -29.45 -22.64 -30.68
C LYS A 20 -30.21 -22.52 -29.35
N ILE A 21 -31.46 -22.04 -29.34
CA ILE A 21 -32.29 -22.02 -28.11
C ILE A 21 -33.53 -22.94 -28.19
N THR A 22 -33.84 -23.55 -29.32
CA THR A 22 -34.98 -24.48 -29.41
C THR A 22 -34.52 -25.81 -29.99
N GLY A 23 -34.62 -26.87 -29.20
CA GLY A 23 -34.44 -28.24 -29.67
C GLY A 23 -35.28 -28.51 -30.92
N GLU A 24 -34.78 -29.41 -31.77
CA GLU A 24 -35.39 -29.85 -33.02
C GLU A 24 -36.92 -29.98 -32.92
N LYS A 25 -37.63 -28.96 -33.38
CA LYS A 25 -39.05 -29.02 -33.75
C LYS A 25 -39.17 -28.33 -35.10
N ASN A 26 -39.73 -29.05 -36.07
CA ASN A 26 -39.71 -28.68 -37.48
C ASN A 26 -40.25 -27.26 -37.68
N ALA A 27 -39.47 -26.40 -38.34
CA ALA A 27 -39.90 -25.04 -38.70
C ALA A 27 -41.24 -25.01 -39.47
N ALA A 28 -41.60 -26.11 -40.12
CA ALA A 28 -42.88 -26.31 -40.78
C ALA A 28 -44.08 -26.33 -39.80
N GLU A 29 -43.92 -26.91 -38.59
CA GLU A 29 -45.00 -27.04 -37.59
C GLU A 29 -45.35 -25.67 -37.00
N VAL A 30 -44.32 -24.92 -36.61
CA VAL A 30 -44.46 -23.53 -36.14
C VAL A 30 -45.06 -22.66 -37.25
N GLY A 31 -44.65 -22.87 -38.51
CA GLY A 31 -45.19 -22.14 -39.66
C GLY A 31 -46.70 -22.33 -39.84
N VAL A 32 -47.20 -23.57 -39.74
CA VAL A 32 -48.63 -23.90 -39.92
C VAL A 32 -49.48 -23.39 -38.76
N GLU A 33 -49.02 -23.51 -37.52
CA GLU A 33 -49.75 -22.93 -36.38
C GLU A 33 -49.77 -21.41 -36.40
N LEU A 34 -48.66 -20.76 -36.80
CA LEU A 34 -48.61 -19.31 -36.93
C LEU A 34 -49.59 -18.83 -38.02
N TRP A 35 -49.64 -19.54 -39.15
CA TRP A 35 -50.59 -19.31 -40.22
C TRP A 35 -52.04 -19.43 -39.72
N ASN A 36 -52.36 -20.51 -39.01
CA ASN A 36 -53.71 -20.75 -38.48
C ASN A 36 -54.11 -19.71 -37.41
N ASN A 37 -53.18 -19.29 -36.55
CA ASN A 37 -53.42 -18.24 -35.55
C ASN A 37 -53.57 -16.85 -36.20
N MET A 38 -52.92 -16.59 -37.33
CA MET A 38 -53.10 -15.35 -38.10
C MET A 38 -54.51 -15.24 -38.72
N LEU A 39 -55.17 -16.36 -38.99
CA LEU A 39 -56.55 -16.43 -39.48
C LEU A 39 -57.61 -16.44 -38.36
N THR A 40 -57.21 -16.20 -37.10
CA THR A 40 -58.12 -16.16 -35.95
C THR A 40 -58.13 -14.75 -35.31
N PRO A 41 -59.29 -14.17 -34.91
CA PRO A 41 -59.35 -12.86 -34.25
C PRO A 41 -58.46 -12.77 -33.00
N VAL A 42 -57.86 -11.59 -32.78
CA VAL A 42 -56.83 -11.37 -31.73
C VAL A 42 -57.25 -11.80 -30.32
N GLY A 43 -58.53 -11.69 -29.95
CA GLY A 43 -59.04 -12.12 -28.63
C GLY A 43 -59.29 -13.63 -28.48
N GLN A 44 -59.12 -14.41 -29.56
CA GLN A 44 -59.42 -15.85 -29.61
C GLN A 44 -58.21 -16.71 -30.03
N LYS A 45 -57.03 -16.08 -30.21
CA LYS A 45 -55.80 -16.80 -30.56
C LYS A 45 -55.38 -17.70 -29.40
N LYS A 46 -55.12 -18.98 -29.68
CA LYS A 46 -54.70 -19.96 -28.66
C LYS A 46 -53.17 -19.98 -28.52
N PRO A 47 -52.63 -20.19 -27.31
CA PRO A 47 -51.20 -20.39 -27.10
C PRO A 47 -50.73 -21.69 -27.80
N TYR A 48 -49.52 -21.68 -28.36
CA TYR A 48 -48.95 -22.83 -29.06
C TYR A 48 -48.72 -24.01 -28.09
N GLN A 49 -49.40 -25.15 -28.32
CA GLN A 49 -49.27 -26.36 -27.51
C GLN A 49 -48.67 -27.48 -28.36
N PHE A 50 -47.45 -27.89 -28.04
CA PHE A 50 -46.64 -28.79 -28.86
C PHE A 50 -46.95 -30.28 -28.64
N THR A 51 -48.10 -30.76 -29.09
CA THR A 51 -48.41 -32.19 -29.00
C THR A 51 -48.72 -32.87 -30.35
N GLU A 52 -49.33 -32.20 -31.35
CA GLU A 52 -49.54 -32.74 -32.72
C GLU A 52 -49.66 -31.62 -33.78
N ILE A 53 -49.41 -31.91 -35.07
CA ILE A 53 -49.45 -30.94 -36.18
C ILE A 53 -50.90 -30.75 -36.68
N PRO A 54 -51.50 -29.55 -36.58
CA PRO A 54 -52.81 -29.28 -37.16
C PRO A 54 -52.73 -28.97 -38.67
N ASP A 55 -53.74 -29.34 -39.44
CA ASP A 55 -53.81 -29.00 -40.87
C ASP A 55 -53.86 -27.48 -41.11
N PRO A 56 -53.20 -26.96 -42.17
CA PRO A 56 -53.26 -25.54 -42.52
C PRO A 56 -54.67 -25.13 -42.96
N LYS A 57 -55.21 -24.10 -42.32
CA LYS A 57 -56.53 -23.54 -42.61
C LYS A 57 -56.44 -22.55 -43.76
N CYS A 58 -57.42 -22.59 -44.65
CA CYS A 58 -57.62 -21.55 -45.64
C CYS A 58 -58.46 -20.40 -45.06
N PRO A 59 -58.25 -19.14 -45.49
CA PRO A 59 -59.14 -18.03 -45.15
C PRO A 59 -60.58 -18.34 -45.56
N SER A 60 -61.55 -18.06 -44.69
CA SER A 60 -62.96 -18.26 -45.04
C SER A 60 -63.44 -17.18 -46.01
N GLN A 61 -64.52 -17.46 -46.76
CA GLN A 61 -65.11 -16.48 -47.68
C GLN A 61 -65.57 -15.18 -46.98
N GLU A 62 -65.89 -15.26 -45.69
CA GLU A 62 -66.33 -14.15 -44.85
C GLU A 62 -65.17 -13.31 -44.32
N TYR A 63 -63.98 -13.90 -44.13
CA TYR A 63 -62.79 -13.24 -43.61
C TYR A 63 -61.56 -13.57 -44.45
N GLN A 64 -61.47 -12.95 -45.62
CA GLN A 64 -60.39 -13.17 -46.61
C GLN A 64 -59.05 -12.48 -46.24
N TYR A 65 -58.87 -12.11 -44.96
CA TYR A 65 -57.75 -11.30 -44.49
C TYR A 65 -57.23 -11.80 -43.13
N ILE A 66 -55.97 -11.45 -42.82
CA ILE A 66 -55.32 -11.79 -41.55
C ILE A 66 -55.82 -10.86 -40.43
N PHE A 67 -56.05 -11.44 -39.24
CA PHE A 67 -56.55 -10.70 -38.08
C PHE A 67 -55.42 -10.02 -37.28
N THR A 68 -55.53 -8.70 -37.23
CA THR A 68 -54.72 -7.71 -36.50
C THR A 68 -55.53 -7.09 -35.35
N TYR A 69 -54.87 -6.35 -34.46
CA TYR A 69 -55.55 -5.65 -33.35
C TYR A 69 -56.65 -4.69 -33.84
N ARG A 70 -56.48 -4.08 -35.02
CA ARG A 70 -57.40 -3.08 -35.58
C ARG A 70 -58.65 -3.68 -36.21
N ASN A 71 -58.53 -4.80 -36.92
CA ASN A 71 -59.67 -5.46 -37.59
C ASN A 71 -60.30 -6.61 -36.77
N SER A 72 -59.76 -6.90 -35.58
CA SER A 72 -60.37 -7.85 -34.63
C SER A 72 -61.29 -7.17 -33.60
N ASN A 73 -61.45 -5.84 -33.69
CA ASN A 73 -62.24 -5.02 -32.75
C ASN A 73 -61.95 -5.32 -31.26
N TYR A 74 -60.69 -5.63 -30.94
CA TYR A 74 -60.24 -6.03 -29.62
C TYR A 74 -59.88 -4.79 -28.79
N SER A 75 -60.67 -4.49 -27.76
CA SER A 75 -60.40 -3.43 -26.77
C SER A 75 -60.08 -4.06 -25.41
N PRO A 76 -58.96 -3.73 -24.72
CA PRO A 76 -58.55 -4.48 -23.53
C PRO A 76 -59.39 -4.22 -22.28
N PHE A 77 -60.28 -3.21 -22.24
CA PHE A 77 -61.13 -2.89 -21.07
C PHE A 77 -62.49 -2.25 -21.45
N PRO A 78 -63.54 -2.38 -20.60
CA PRO A 78 -64.86 -1.83 -20.86
C PRO A 78 -64.87 -0.30 -20.73
N VAL A 79 -65.42 0.37 -21.73
CA VAL A 79 -65.62 1.82 -21.74
C VAL A 79 -66.65 2.18 -20.66
N LYS A 80 -66.21 2.81 -19.57
CA LYS A 80 -67.08 3.71 -18.78
C LYS A 80 -66.81 5.13 -19.24
N SER A 81 -67.87 5.78 -19.72
CA SER A 81 -67.86 7.19 -20.10
C SER A 81 -67.57 8.04 -18.87
N GLN A 82 -66.44 8.76 -18.88
CA GLN A 82 -66.30 9.98 -18.12
C GLN A 82 -66.05 11.12 -19.12
N THR A 83 -67.08 11.94 -19.20
CA THR A 83 -67.20 13.34 -19.57
C THR A 83 -65.97 14.02 -20.16
N GLU A 84 -66.19 14.62 -21.33
CA GLU A 84 -65.33 15.56 -22.04
C GLU A 84 -64.57 16.51 -21.09
N ALA A 85 -63.25 16.36 -21.03
CA ALA A 85 -62.35 17.45 -20.73
C ALA A 85 -61.63 17.83 -22.03
N GLN A 86 -61.86 19.06 -22.50
CA GLN A 86 -61.20 19.62 -23.67
C GLN A 86 -59.66 19.51 -23.57
N PRO A 87 -58.95 19.38 -24.70
CA PRO A 87 -57.49 19.35 -24.75
C PRO A 87 -56.95 20.77 -24.50
N GLN A 88 -56.74 21.15 -23.24
CA GLN A 88 -55.87 22.28 -22.93
C GLN A 88 -54.42 21.82 -23.14
N GLU A 89 -53.77 22.33 -24.19
CA GLU A 89 -52.31 22.32 -24.32
C GLU A 89 -51.73 22.92 -23.04
N LYS A 90 -51.28 22.07 -22.10
CA LYS A 90 -50.59 22.54 -20.91
C LYS A 90 -49.19 22.98 -21.32
N SER A 91 -49.02 24.28 -21.55
CA SER A 91 -47.71 24.92 -21.55
C SER A 91 -46.97 24.55 -20.26
N PHE A 92 -45.77 24.00 -20.37
CA PHE A 92 -44.87 23.70 -19.24
C PHE A 92 -44.01 24.93 -18.86
N GLY A 93 -44.37 26.11 -19.37
CA GLY A 93 -43.69 27.36 -19.08
C GLY A 93 -43.90 27.87 -17.66
N THR A 94 -43.18 28.94 -17.36
CA THR A 94 -43.23 29.65 -16.08
C THR A 94 -43.16 31.17 -16.31
N ASN A 95 -43.36 31.94 -15.25
CA ASN A 95 -43.11 33.37 -15.25
C ASN A 95 -41.94 33.67 -14.30
N ILE A 96 -41.15 34.69 -14.63
CA ILE A 96 -40.08 35.16 -13.75
C ILE A 96 -40.60 36.32 -12.88
N PRO A 97 -40.61 36.19 -11.55
CA PRO A 97 -41.18 37.21 -10.66
C PRO A 97 -40.23 38.37 -10.37
N CYS A 98 -39.01 38.37 -10.93
CA CYS A 98 -37.94 39.29 -10.54
C CYS A 98 -38.16 40.69 -11.10
N SER A 99 -38.09 41.70 -10.23
CA SER A 99 -38.22 43.12 -10.56
C SER A 99 -36.90 43.72 -11.05
N ASP A 100 -35.78 43.42 -10.41
CA ASP A 100 -34.44 43.78 -10.90
C ASP A 100 -33.86 42.63 -11.73
N ARG A 101 -33.50 42.96 -12.97
CA ARG A 101 -32.91 42.02 -13.94
C ARG A 101 -31.65 42.58 -14.60
N SER A 102 -31.17 43.71 -14.09
CA SER A 102 -30.11 44.48 -14.72
C SER A 102 -28.76 43.75 -14.57
N PRO A 103 -27.90 43.76 -15.60
CA PRO A 103 -26.51 43.35 -15.45
C PRO A 103 -25.76 44.29 -14.48
N SER A 104 -24.55 43.92 -14.10
CA SER A 104 -23.66 44.78 -13.33
C SER A 104 -23.31 46.05 -14.12
N ASN A 105 -23.14 47.18 -13.42
CA ASN A 105 -22.79 48.47 -14.03
C ASN A 105 -21.46 48.42 -14.81
N THR A 106 -20.55 47.56 -14.37
CA THR A 106 -19.28 47.26 -15.04
C THR A 106 -19.13 45.75 -15.16
N VAL A 107 -18.48 45.28 -16.24
CA VAL A 107 -18.18 43.85 -16.39
C VAL A 107 -17.37 43.38 -15.17
N PRO A 108 -17.87 42.41 -14.39
CA PRO A 108 -17.18 41.99 -13.18
C PRO A 108 -15.86 41.31 -13.54
N VAL A 109 -14.83 41.53 -12.72
CA VAL A 109 -13.52 40.87 -12.83
C VAL A 109 -13.43 39.59 -12.03
N SER A 110 -14.31 39.43 -11.04
CA SER A 110 -14.36 38.28 -10.14
C SER A 110 -15.67 37.52 -10.32
N VAL A 111 -15.57 36.20 -10.37
CA VAL A 111 -16.70 35.26 -10.51
C VAL A 111 -17.65 35.36 -9.31
N HIS A 112 -17.12 35.80 -8.16
CA HIS A 112 -17.87 35.98 -6.92
C HIS A 112 -18.79 37.21 -6.92
N ASN A 113 -18.68 38.08 -7.93
CA ASN A 113 -19.51 39.28 -8.10
C ASN A 113 -20.37 39.21 -9.37
N LEU A 114 -20.61 38.00 -9.90
CA LEU A 114 -21.43 37.77 -11.08
C LEU A 114 -22.92 37.92 -10.78
N ARG A 115 -23.61 38.85 -11.46
CA ARG A 115 -25.08 38.86 -11.53
C ARG A 115 -25.54 37.97 -12.68
N PRO A 116 -26.79 37.44 -12.65
CA PRO A 116 -27.31 36.64 -13.76
C PRO A 116 -27.25 37.34 -15.13
N GLY A 117 -27.45 38.66 -15.16
CA GLY A 117 -27.35 39.47 -16.38
C GLY A 117 -25.94 39.61 -16.96
N ASP A 118 -24.90 39.32 -16.19
CA ASP A 118 -23.50 39.40 -16.64
C ASP A 118 -23.09 38.19 -17.50
N ILE A 119 -23.82 37.08 -17.40
CA ILE A 119 -23.57 35.87 -18.19
C ILE A 119 -23.91 36.13 -19.64
N LYS A 120 -22.94 35.91 -20.53
CA LYS A 120 -23.11 36.10 -21.98
C LYS A 120 -23.14 34.79 -22.75
N VAL A 121 -22.52 33.74 -22.23
CA VAL A 121 -22.39 32.44 -22.91
C VAL A 121 -22.88 31.33 -21.98
N ILE A 122 -23.72 30.43 -22.49
CA ILE A 122 -24.13 29.21 -21.79
C ILE A 122 -23.67 27.96 -22.55
N GLY A 123 -23.09 27.00 -21.84
CA GLY A 123 -22.62 25.71 -22.36
C GLY A 123 -23.12 24.54 -21.51
N ALA A 124 -23.17 23.34 -22.09
CA ALA A 124 -23.57 22.14 -21.35
C ALA A 124 -22.82 20.88 -21.78
N LEU A 125 -22.54 20.03 -20.79
CA LEU A 125 -21.81 18.76 -20.89
C LEU A 125 -22.61 17.68 -20.16
N GLY A 126 -22.64 16.47 -20.70
CA GLY A 126 -23.36 15.38 -20.06
C GLY A 126 -23.81 14.26 -20.98
N ASP A 127 -24.89 13.60 -20.59
CA ASP A 127 -25.47 12.45 -21.28
C ASP A 127 -26.80 12.78 -22.02
N SER A 128 -27.64 11.77 -22.20
CA SER A 128 -28.93 11.87 -22.88
C SER A 128 -29.94 12.78 -22.15
N LEU A 129 -29.86 12.93 -20.82
CA LEU A 129 -30.72 13.87 -20.10
C LEU A 129 -30.32 15.31 -20.40
N THR A 130 -29.03 15.61 -20.52
CA THR A 130 -28.54 16.94 -20.92
C THR A 130 -28.75 17.20 -22.42
N ALA A 131 -28.79 16.17 -23.25
CA ALA A 131 -29.13 16.27 -24.67
C ALA A 131 -30.65 16.42 -24.94
N GLY A 132 -31.51 16.15 -23.95
CA GLY A 132 -32.97 16.24 -24.09
C GLY A 132 -33.58 15.08 -24.89
N ASN A 133 -33.04 13.87 -24.76
CA ASN A 133 -33.60 12.69 -25.42
C ASN A 133 -35.07 12.48 -25.05
N GLY A 134 -35.94 12.42 -26.06
CA GLY A 134 -37.37 12.19 -25.88
C GLY A 134 -38.15 13.28 -25.15
N ALA A 135 -37.55 14.44 -24.86
CA ALA A 135 -38.19 15.46 -24.03
C ALA A 135 -39.51 15.98 -24.62
N GLY A 136 -39.62 16.07 -25.95
CA GLY A 136 -40.83 16.49 -26.66
C GLY A 136 -41.62 15.35 -27.30
N SER A 137 -41.35 14.09 -26.93
CA SER A 137 -42.00 12.94 -27.57
C SER A 137 -43.45 12.80 -27.12
N SER A 138 -44.35 12.54 -28.09
CA SER A 138 -45.76 12.26 -27.80
C SER A 138 -45.93 11.01 -26.92
N PRO A 139 -46.97 10.95 -26.07
CA PRO A 139 -47.25 9.75 -25.27
C PRO A 139 -47.26 8.48 -26.12
N PHE A 140 -46.66 7.42 -25.59
CA PHE A 140 -46.54 6.09 -26.23
C PHE A 140 -45.65 6.01 -27.49
N ASN A 141 -45.05 7.12 -27.97
CA ASN A 141 -44.12 7.09 -29.11
C ASN A 141 -42.68 6.77 -28.66
N ILE A 142 -42.42 5.50 -28.41
CA ILE A 142 -41.12 4.99 -27.93
C ILE A 142 -39.99 5.26 -28.92
N LEU A 143 -40.25 5.19 -30.23
CA LEU A 143 -39.19 5.37 -31.25
C LEU A 143 -38.65 6.81 -31.28
N ASP A 144 -39.49 7.80 -30.96
CA ASP A 144 -39.11 9.21 -30.95
C ASP A 144 -38.25 9.60 -29.73
N VAL A 145 -38.07 8.69 -28.76
CA VAL A 145 -37.13 8.89 -27.63
C VAL A 145 -35.67 8.98 -28.12
N LEU A 146 -35.35 8.34 -29.24
CA LEU A 146 -34.04 8.45 -29.87
C LEU A 146 -33.75 9.87 -30.40
N THR A 147 -34.80 10.69 -30.54
CA THR A 147 -34.68 12.08 -30.95
C THR A 147 -34.18 12.95 -29.79
N GLN A 148 -33.13 13.73 -30.05
CA GLN A 148 -32.50 14.61 -29.08
C GLN A 148 -33.12 16.01 -29.17
N TYR A 149 -34.09 16.31 -28.30
CA TYR A 149 -34.80 17.59 -28.23
C TYR A 149 -33.97 18.64 -27.47
N ARG A 150 -32.80 18.99 -28.00
CA ARG A 150 -31.83 19.89 -27.36
C ARG A 150 -32.44 21.25 -27.00
N GLY A 151 -33.34 21.76 -27.83
CA GLY A 151 -34.10 22.99 -27.56
C GLY A 151 -34.96 22.97 -26.29
N LEU A 152 -35.32 21.79 -25.78
CA LEU A 152 -36.10 21.59 -24.55
C LEU A 152 -35.24 21.15 -23.36
N SER A 153 -33.91 21.04 -23.53
CA SER A 153 -33.01 20.60 -22.47
C SER A 153 -33.02 21.56 -21.28
N TRP A 154 -33.04 21.00 -20.07
CA TRP A 154 -33.29 21.74 -18.83
C TRP A 154 -32.16 22.73 -18.51
N SER A 155 -30.92 22.38 -18.89
CA SER A 155 -29.71 23.14 -18.56
C SER A 155 -29.29 24.14 -19.64
N ILE A 156 -29.78 24.03 -20.88
CA ILE A 156 -29.27 24.86 -22.00
C ILE A 156 -30.26 25.08 -23.17
N GLY A 157 -31.41 24.42 -23.22
CA GLY A 157 -32.36 24.56 -24.33
C GLY A 157 -32.96 25.96 -24.41
N GLY A 158 -33.13 26.52 -25.61
CA GLY A 158 -33.66 27.88 -25.80
C GLY A 158 -34.84 27.97 -26.75
N ASN A 159 -35.62 26.89 -26.92
CA ASN A 159 -36.84 26.94 -27.71
C ASN A 159 -37.85 27.91 -27.07
N GLU A 160 -38.53 28.67 -27.93
CA GLU A 160 -39.61 29.57 -27.55
C GLU A 160 -39.21 30.59 -26.46
N ASN A 161 -40.14 30.97 -25.58
CA ASN A 161 -39.91 31.84 -24.43
C ASN A 161 -40.23 31.11 -23.12
N ILE A 162 -39.88 31.71 -21.99
CA ILE A 162 -40.05 31.10 -20.66
C ILE A 162 -41.51 30.74 -20.34
N LYS A 163 -42.50 31.45 -20.90
CA LYS A 163 -43.94 31.19 -20.69
C LYS A 163 -44.43 29.94 -21.41
N ALA A 164 -43.67 29.41 -22.35
CA ALA A 164 -43.97 28.16 -23.05
C ALA A 164 -43.02 27.02 -22.65
N VAL A 165 -41.72 27.31 -22.56
CA VAL A 165 -40.66 26.32 -22.30
C VAL A 165 -39.74 26.84 -21.20
N THR A 166 -39.77 26.18 -20.04
CA THR A 166 -38.89 26.52 -18.90
C THR A 166 -37.56 25.78 -19.00
N THR A 167 -36.47 26.51 -19.19
CA THR A 167 -35.08 26.00 -19.19
C THR A 167 -34.16 27.04 -18.55
N LEU A 168 -32.96 26.66 -18.14
CA LEU A 168 -32.00 27.60 -17.58
C LEU A 168 -31.65 28.73 -18.58
N ALA A 169 -31.49 28.41 -19.87
CA ALA A 169 -31.22 29.42 -20.88
C ALA A 169 -32.38 30.41 -21.06
N ASN A 170 -33.64 29.94 -21.07
CA ASN A 170 -34.80 30.84 -21.16
C ASN A 170 -34.99 31.69 -19.89
N ILE A 171 -34.58 31.19 -18.72
CA ILE A 171 -34.53 32.00 -17.49
C ILE A 171 -33.47 33.10 -17.61
N LEU A 172 -32.24 32.75 -18.01
CA LEU A 172 -31.15 33.73 -18.17
C LEU A 172 -31.44 34.77 -19.26
N ARG A 173 -32.17 34.42 -20.31
CA ARG A 173 -32.59 35.36 -21.36
C ARG A 173 -33.52 36.48 -20.87
N GLU A 174 -34.19 36.29 -19.73
CA GLU A 174 -34.96 37.35 -19.07
C GLU A 174 -34.06 38.39 -18.38
N PHE A 175 -32.81 38.05 -18.07
CA PHE A 175 -31.79 38.96 -17.51
C PHE A 175 -30.86 39.50 -18.60
N ASN A 176 -30.49 38.65 -19.57
CA ASN A 176 -29.67 39.04 -20.71
C ASN A 176 -30.29 38.49 -22.02
N PRO A 177 -31.07 39.30 -22.75
CA PRO A 177 -31.67 38.87 -24.03
C PRO A 177 -30.65 38.51 -25.12
N SER A 178 -29.38 38.90 -24.96
CA SER A 178 -28.29 38.63 -25.91
C SER A 178 -27.47 37.37 -25.59
N LEU A 179 -27.94 36.52 -24.66
CA LEU A 179 -27.28 35.27 -24.29
C LEU A 179 -26.96 34.40 -25.53
N LEU A 180 -25.75 33.86 -25.59
CA LEU A 180 -25.26 32.99 -26.66
C LEU A 180 -25.04 31.55 -26.18
N GLY A 181 -24.99 30.60 -27.12
CA GLY A 181 -24.58 29.22 -26.87
C GLY A 181 -25.71 28.22 -26.56
N PHE A 182 -26.92 28.70 -26.28
CA PHE A 182 -28.08 27.85 -26.03
C PHE A 182 -28.48 27.03 -27.27
N SER A 183 -28.95 25.80 -27.06
CA SER A 183 -29.36 24.91 -28.15
C SER A 183 -30.82 25.13 -28.55
N ILE A 184 -31.16 24.92 -29.83
CA ILE A 184 -32.52 25.01 -30.37
C ILE A 184 -32.90 23.75 -31.16
N ASP A 185 -34.21 23.53 -31.33
CA ASP A 185 -34.79 22.41 -32.07
C ASP A 185 -34.26 21.02 -31.64
N LYS A 186 -34.19 20.09 -32.59
CA LYS A 186 -33.75 18.71 -32.43
C LYS A 186 -32.44 18.49 -33.18
N GLY A 187 -31.55 17.63 -32.67
CA GLY A 187 -30.30 17.31 -33.34
C GLY A 187 -29.25 16.67 -32.46
N ASN A 188 -28.21 16.06 -33.07
CA ASN A 188 -27.04 15.58 -32.33
C ASN A 188 -26.02 16.70 -32.07
N GLN A 189 -25.00 16.43 -31.27
CA GLN A 189 -23.98 17.41 -30.82
C GLN A 189 -23.15 18.03 -31.96
N ASN A 190 -23.13 17.39 -33.14
CA ASN A 190 -22.39 17.87 -34.30
C ASN A 190 -23.21 18.80 -35.20
N GLN A 191 -24.52 18.94 -34.94
CA GLN A 191 -25.38 19.79 -35.75
C GLN A 191 -25.31 21.25 -35.28
N PRO A 192 -25.40 22.24 -36.20
CA PRO A 192 -25.28 23.66 -35.85
C PRO A 192 -26.26 24.11 -34.75
N LYS A 193 -27.46 23.54 -34.72
CA LYS A 193 -28.51 23.87 -33.76
C LYS A 193 -28.21 23.40 -32.32
N ALA A 194 -27.24 22.50 -32.13
CA ALA A 194 -26.77 22.10 -30.82
C ALA A 194 -25.96 23.21 -30.13
N HIS A 195 -25.39 24.16 -30.87
CA HIS A 195 -24.54 25.24 -30.36
C HIS A 195 -23.51 24.71 -29.34
N LEU A 196 -23.56 25.15 -28.07
CA LEU A 196 -22.64 24.74 -27.01
C LEU A 196 -23.18 23.61 -26.12
N ASN A 197 -24.29 22.97 -26.50
CA ASN A 197 -24.72 21.73 -25.86
C ASN A 197 -23.94 20.55 -26.47
N GLN A 198 -22.90 20.10 -25.78
CA GLN A 198 -22.01 19.02 -26.21
C GLN A 198 -22.29 17.68 -25.52
N ALA A 199 -23.43 17.57 -24.82
CA ALA A 199 -23.86 16.31 -24.22
C ALA A 199 -24.12 15.22 -25.27
N VAL A 200 -23.77 13.98 -24.94
CA VAL A 200 -23.82 12.83 -25.86
C VAL A 200 -24.64 11.69 -25.23
N PRO A 201 -25.71 11.20 -25.88
CA PRO A 201 -26.48 10.07 -25.35
C PRO A 201 -25.62 8.83 -25.09
N GLY A 202 -25.82 8.19 -23.94
CA GLY A 202 -25.02 7.03 -23.50
C GLY A 202 -23.63 7.38 -22.95
N ALA A 203 -23.27 8.67 -22.88
CA ALA A 203 -22.00 9.09 -22.29
C ALA A 203 -21.91 8.72 -20.81
N ARG A 204 -20.67 8.55 -20.38
CA ARG A 204 -20.23 8.22 -19.01
C ARG A 204 -19.21 9.24 -18.55
N ALA A 205 -18.81 9.23 -17.29
CA ALA A 205 -17.84 10.20 -16.76
C ALA A 205 -16.54 10.23 -17.59
N GLU A 206 -16.03 9.07 -18.03
CA GLU A 206 -14.83 8.92 -18.88
C GLU A 206 -14.89 9.68 -20.21
N HIS A 207 -16.08 10.00 -20.70
CA HIS A 207 -16.28 10.69 -21.98
C HIS A 207 -16.31 12.22 -21.81
N ILE A 208 -16.48 12.75 -20.61
CA ILE A 208 -16.64 14.19 -20.37
C ILE A 208 -15.40 15.00 -20.77
N PRO A 209 -14.14 14.57 -20.53
CA PRO A 209 -12.97 15.30 -21.01
C PRO A 209 -12.99 15.57 -22.53
N SER A 210 -13.49 14.62 -23.34
CA SER A 210 -13.62 14.81 -24.78
C SER A 210 -14.69 15.85 -25.15
N GLN A 211 -15.82 15.87 -24.41
CA GLN A 211 -16.86 16.89 -24.58
C GLN A 211 -16.35 18.28 -24.18
N VAL A 212 -15.56 18.38 -23.11
CA VAL A 212 -14.91 19.63 -22.67
C VAL A 212 -14.01 20.19 -23.77
N ARG A 213 -13.14 19.36 -24.36
CA ARG A 213 -12.26 19.76 -25.46
C ARG A 213 -13.06 20.33 -26.64
N ARG A 214 -14.11 19.61 -27.05
CA ARG A 214 -14.99 20.06 -28.13
C ARG A 214 -15.70 21.38 -27.80
N LEU A 215 -16.19 21.53 -26.58
CA LEU A 215 -16.84 22.75 -26.11
C LEU A 215 -15.89 23.96 -26.17
N ILE A 216 -14.64 23.79 -25.71
CA ILE A 216 -13.60 24.82 -25.76
C ILE A 216 -13.31 25.23 -27.21
N ASP A 217 -13.16 24.26 -28.12
CA ASP A 217 -12.89 24.54 -29.54
C ASP A 217 -14.02 25.35 -30.18
N LEU A 218 -15.28 25.00 -29.87
CA LEU A 218 -16.44 25.73 -30.37
C LEU A 218 -16.47 27.18 -29.82
N MET A 219 -16.19 27.37 -28.53
CA MET A 219 -16.13 28.72 -27.95
C MET A 219 -14.98 29.57 -28.50
N LYS A 220 -13.83 28.96 -28.84
CA LYS A 220 -12.69 29.66 -29.44
C LYS A 220 -12.91 30.02 -30.92
N THR A 221 -13.73 29.26 -31.62
CA THR A 221 -13.95 29.41 -33.07
C THR A 221 -15.17 30.25 -33.42
N ASP A 222 -16.15 30.41 -32.52
CA ASP A 222 -17.31 31.26 -32.75
C ASP A 222 -16.93 32.75 -32.65
N PRO A 223 -17.01 33.53 -33.74
CA PRO A 223 -16.62 34.94 -33.73
C PRO A 223 -17.56 35.83 -32.89
N LYS A 224 -18.71 35.31 -32.45
CA LYS A 224 -19.64 36.03 -31.57
C LYS A 224 -19.26 35.91 -30.09
N ILE A 225 -18.37 34.98 -29.74
CA ILE A 225 -17.92 34.75 -28.37
C ILE A 225 -16.54 35.36 -28.20
N ASN A 226 -16.42 36.36 -27.33
CA ASN A 226 -15.11 36.78 -26.85
C ASN A 226 -14.63 35.78 -25.79
N PHE A 227 -13.86 34.79 -26.23
CA PHE A 227 -13.39 33.70 -25.38
C PHE A 227 -12.65 34.18 -24.11
N GLN A 228 -11.96 35.32 -24.15
CA GLN A 228 -11.23 35.85 -23.00
C GLN A 228 -12.13 36.66 -22.06
N GLU A 229 -12.99 37.52 -22.62
CA GLU A 229 -13.67 38.55 -21.84
C GLU A 229 -15.13 38.22 -21.46
N ASP A 230 -15.80 37.34 -22.20
CA ASP A 230 -17.21 37.06 -21.94
C ASP A 230 -17.37 36.08 -20.77
N TRP A 231 -18.31 36.34 -19.86
CA TRP A 231 -18.62 35.42 -18.77
C TRP A 231 -19.43 34.21 -19.27
N LYS A 232 -18.94 33.03 -18.91
CA LYS A 232 -19.46 31.73 -19.36
C LYS A 232 -20.08 30.99 -18.19
N LEU A 233 -21.27 30.43 -18.40
CA LEU A 233 -21.92 29.49 -17.48
C LEU A 233 -21.94 28.11 -18.13
N ILE A 234 -21.25 27.13 -17.54
CA ILE A 234 -21.18 25.76 -18.06
C ILE A 234 -21.87 24.81 -17.09
N THR A 235 -22.90 24.09 -17.55
CA THR A 235 -23.56 23.06 -16.75
C THR A 235 -23.06 21.67 -17.09
N LEU A 236 -22.58 20.93 -16.10
CA LEU A 236 -22.10 19.55 -16.22
C LEU A 236 -23.04 18.64 -15.41
N PHE A 237 -23.61 17.62 -16.06
CA PHE A 237 -24.43 16.59 -15.40
C PHE A 237 -24.18 15.22 -16.05
N ILE A 238 -23.73 14.24 -15.26
CA ILE A 238 -23.32 12.91 -15.72
C ILE A 238 -23.39 11.89 -14.57
N GLY A 239 -23.35 10.59 -14.89
CA GLY A 239 -23.24 9.50 -13.92
C GLY A 239 -24.36 8.47 -14.01
N GLY A 240 -25.45 8.77 -14.73
CA GLY A 240 -26.57 7.85 -14.88
C GLY A 240 -26.17 6.56 -15.60
N ASN A 241 -25.45 6.67 -16.71
CA ASN A 241 -24.98 5.52 -17.48
C ASN A 241 -23.89 4.71 -16.75
N ASP A 242 -23.08 5.37 -15.92
CA ASP A 242 -22.09 4.72 -15.05
C ASP A 242 -22.80 3.84 -14.00
N LEU A 243 -23.81 4.37 -13.31
CA LEU A 243 -24.64 3.60 -12.36
C LEU A 243 -25.48 2.51 -13.05
N CYS A 244 -25.98 2.77 -14.26
CA CYS A 244 -26.70 1.76 -15.03
C CYS A 244 -25.83 0.58 -15.47
N GLY A 245 -24.50 0.75 -15.52
CA GLY A 245 -23.51 -0.27 -15.88
C GLY A 245 -22.64 -0.79 -14.72
N HIS A 246 -22.79 -0.27 -13.50
CA HIS A 246 -21.86 -0.54 -12.39
C HIS A 246 -21.65 -2.03 -12.09
N CYS A 247 -22.68 -2.85 -12.27
CA CYS A 247 -22.61 -4.28 -12.02
C CYS A 247 -21.94 -5.10 -13.14
N ASP A 248 -21.79 -4.53 -14.34
CA ASP A 248 -21.13 -5.20 -15.47
C ASP A 248 -19.60 -5.07 -15.36
N ASP A 249 -19.11 -3.94 -14.83
CA ASP A 249 -17.69 -3.67 -14.59
C ASP A 249 -17.53 -2.72 -13.37
N PRO A 250 -17.51 -3.28 -12.14
CA PRO A 250 -17.51 -2.48 -10.91
C PRO A 250 -16.22 -1.69 -10.70
N VAL A 251 -15.14 -2.05 -11.41
CA VAL A 251 -13.87 -1.31 -11.37
C VAL A 251 -13.93 -0.11 -12.30
N ARG A 252 -14.35 -0.30 -13.55
CA ARG A 252 -14.45 0.81 -14.53
C ARG A 252 -15.42 1.90 -14.08
N TYR A 253 -16.55 1.51 -13.51
CA TYR A 253 -17.57 2.45 -13.01
C TYR A 253 -17.48 2.62 -11.48
N SER A 254 -16.32 2.39 -10.88
CA SER A 254 -16.14 2.64 -9.46
C SER A 254 -16.28 4.14 -9.13
N PRO A 255 -16.65 4.51 -7.89
CA PRO A 255 -16.66 5.90 -7.45
C PRO A 255 -15.34 6.62 -7.68
N GLU A 256 -14.21 5.92 -7.53
CA GLU A 256 -12.86 6.43 -7.75
C GLU A 256 -12.67 6.86 -9.21
N ASN A 257 -13.00 5.98 -10.16
CA ASN A 257 -12.88 6.26 -11.58
C ASN A 257 -13.88 7.32 -12.04
N PHE A 258 -15.10 7.30 -11.50
CA PHE A 258 -16.08 8.36 -11.74
C PHE A 258 -15.51 9.73 -11.37
N ILE A 259 -15.04 9.91 -10.12
CA ILE A 259 -14.51 11.19 -9.64
C ILE A 259 -13.24 11.61 -10.38
N ARG A 260 -12.32 10.67 -10.67
CA ARG A 260 -11.11 10.95 -11.45
C ARG A 260 -11.43 11.52 -12.84
N ASN A 261 -12.46 11.00 -13.50
CA ASN A 261 -12.88 11.48 -14.81
C ASN A 261 -13.54 12.87 -14.73
N ILE A 262 -14.34 13.14 -13.69
CA ILE A 262 -14.89 14.48 -13.43
C ILE A 262 -13.76 15.48 -13.14
N GLN A 263 -12.81 15.11 -12.28
CA GLN A 263 -11.64 15.93 -11.98
C GLN A 263 -10.86 16.26 -13.25
N SER A 264 -10.57 15.27 -14.10
CA SER A 264 -9.86 15.51 -15.36
C SER A 264 -10.57 16.53 -16.26
N ALA A 265 -11.91 16.47 -16.34
CA ALA A 265 -12.70 17.43 -17.10
C ALA A 265 -12.66 18.84 -16.49
N LEU A 266 -12.83 18.96 -15.18
CA LEU A 266 -12.81 20.23 -14.47
C LEU A 266 -11.41 20.88 -14.48
N ASP A 267 -10.34 20.08 -14.38
CA ASP A 267 -8.95 20.54 -14.49
C ASP A 267 -8.68 21.18 -15.86
N ILE A 268 -9.20 20.59 -16.95
CA ILE A 268 -9.09 21.19 -18.29
C ILE A 268 -9.82 22.54 -18.35
N LEU A 269 -11.05 22.62 -17.80
CA LEU A 269 -11.81 23.87 -17.77
C LEU A 269 -11.09 24.94 -16.93
N HIS A 270 -10.65 24.59 -15.73
CA HIS A 270 -9.94 25.49 -14.81
C HIS A 270 -8.62 25.97 -15.40
N LYS A 271 -7.92 25.12 -16.17
CA LYS A 271 -6.67 25.50 -16.82
C LYS A 271 -6.86 26.42 -18.03
N GLU A 272 -7.87 26.15 -18.87
CA GLU A 272 -7.93 26.73 -20.21
C GLU A 272 -9.03 27.79 -20.42
N VAL A 273 -10.07 27.82 -19.58
CA VAL A 273 -11.24 28.69 -19.79
C VAL A 273 -11.25 29.85 -18.80
N PRO A 274 -11.08 31.09 -19.25
CA PRO A 274 -11.19 32.27 -18.38
C PRO A 274 -12.66 32.66 -18.16
N ARG A 275 -12.91 33.42 -17.10
CA ARG A 275 -14.23 33.99 -16.77
C ARG A 275 -15.38 32.99 -16.83
N THR A 276 -15.30 31.95 -15.99
CA THR A 276 -16.23 30.82 -16.05
C THR A 276 -16.82 30.47 -14.69
N PHE A 277 -18.15 30.32 -14.66
CA PHE A 277 -18.89 29.70 -13.57
C PHE A 277 -19.31 28.30 -14.02
N VAL A 278 -18.87 27.25 -13.32
CA VAL A 278 -19.30 25.87 -13.63
C VAL A 278 -20.39 25.44 -12.64
N ASN A 279 -21.56 25.11 -13.17
CA ASN A 279 -22.61 24.39 -12.47
C ASN A 279 -22.34 22.89 -12.54
N LEU A 280 -21.90 22.28 -11.45
CA LEU A 280 -21.74 20.82 -11.35
C LEU A 280 -22.97 20.21 -10.68
N ALA A 281 -23.93 19.77 -11.47
CA ALA A 281 -25.14 19.13 -10.95
C ALA A 281 -24.83 17.69 -10.56
N THR A 282 -25.14 17.32 -9.32
CA THR A 282 -24.86 15.97 -8.81
C THR A 282 -25.83 14.95 -9.36
N ILE A 283 -25.37 13.70 -9.47
CA ILE A 283 -26.18 12.60 -9.99
C ILE A 283 -27.41 12.35 -9.09
N LEU A 284 -28.57 12.15 -9.71
CA LEU A 284 -29.80 11.85 -8.99
C LEU A 284 -29.73 10.53 -8.22
N LEU A 285 -30.60 10.36 -7.21
CA LEU A 285 -30.86 9.05 -6.64
C LEU A 285 -31.56 8.17 -7.69
N VAL A 286 -30.90 7.11 -8.17
CA VAL A 286 -31.42 6.29 -9.28
C VAL A 286 -32.35 5.16 -8.83
N ALA A 287 -32.27 4.73 -7.57
CA ALA A 287 -33.08 3.66 -7.01
C ALA A 287 -34.61 3.89 -7.13
N PRO A 288 -35.15 5.12 -6.92
CA PRO A 288 -36.57 5.43 -7.11
C PRO A 288 -37.14 5.02 -8.48
N LEU A 289 -36.34 4.95 -9.54
CA LEU A 289 -36.76 4.48 -10.88
C LEU A 289 -37.43 3.10 -10.83
N ARG A 290 -37.04 2.25 -9.87
CA ARG A 290 -37.62 0.92 -9.66
C ARG A 290 -39.12 0.97 -9.38
N LYS A 291 -39.63 2.01 -8.70
CA LYS A 291 -41.07 2.18 -8.42
C LYS A 291 -41.88 2.23 -9.72
N LEU A 292 -41.38 2.96 -10.72
CA LEU A 292 -42.01 3.10 -12.03
C LEU A 292 -41.94 1.79 -12.85
N TYR A 293 -40.84 1.05 -12.73
CA TYR A 293 -40.64 -0.24 -13.39
C TYR A 293 -41.54 -1.35 -12.82
N GLN A 294 -41.68 -1.39 -11.48
CA GLN A 294 -42.41 -2.44 -10.76
C GLN A 294 -43.93 -2.24 -10.77
N GLU A 295 -44.41 -0.99 -10.80
CA GLU A 295 -45.84 -0.71 -10.84
C GLU A 295 -46.47 -1.20 -12.15
N LYS A 296 -47.45 -2.10 -12.07
CA LYS A 296 -48.11 -2.71 -13.23
C LYS A 296 -49.25 -1.87 -13.78
N ARG A 297 -49.82 -0.99 -12.95
CA ARG A 297 -50.93 -0.09 -13.29
C ARG A 297 -50.48 1.09 -14.15
N VAL A 298 -49.18 1.40 -14.16
CA VAL A 298 -48.57 2.42 -15.01
C VAL A 298 -48.00 1.75 -16.27
N TYR A 299 -48.30 2.32 -17.44
CA TYR A 299 -47.76 1.82 -18.70
C TYR A 299 -46.31 2.28 -18.87
N CYS A 300 -45.37 1.35 -18.80
CA CYS A 300 -43.96 1.57 -19.10
C CYS A 300 -43.37 0.40 -19.89
N PRO A 301 -42.47 0.65 -20.87
CA PRO A 301 -41.87 -0.40 -21.68
C PRO A 301 -40.76 -1.12 -20.92
N ARG A 302 -41.15 -2.05 -20.03
CA ARG A 302 -40.27 -2.77 -19.09
C ARG A 302 -39.05 -3.43 -19.75
N LEU A 303 -39.21 -3.98 -20.95
CA LEU A 303 -38.09 -4.58 -21.70
C LEU A 303 -37.03 -3.54 -22.09
N ILE A 304 -37.46 -2.35 -22.49
CA ILE A 304 -36.58 -1.24 -22.87
C ILE A 304 -35.91 -0.66 -21.63
N MET A 305 -36.68 -0.37 -20.58
CA MET A 305 -36.13 0.11 -19.30
C MET A 305 -35.05 -0.84 -18.78
N ARG A 306 -35.31 -2.15 -18.74
CA ARG A 306 -34.37 -3.18 -18.29
C ARG A 306 -33.12 -3.28 -19.16
N ALA A 307 -33.22 -2.92 -20.45
CA ALA A 307 -32.07 -2.89 -21.35
C ALA A 307 -31.23 -1.62 -21.16
N LEU A 308 -31.86 -0.47 -20.89
CA LEU A 308 -31.17 0.81 -20.66
C LEU A 308 -30.41 0.84 -19.33
N CYS A 309 -31.00 0.27 -18.27
CA CYS A 309 -30.44 0.35 -16.93
C CYS A 309 -30.51 -0.99 -16.17
N PRO A 310 -29.78 -2.02 -16.65
CA PRO A 310 -29.88 -3.38 -16.13
C PRO A 310 -29.47 -3.46 -14.66
N CYS A 311 -28.41 -2.77 -14.25
CA CYS A 311 -27.88 -2.83 -12.89
C CYS A 311 -28.78 -2.16 -11.84
N VAL A 312 -29.75 -1.36 -12.26
CA VAL A 312 -30.75 -0.76 -11.37
C VAL A 312 -32.03 -1.57 -11.32
N LEU A 313 -32.46 -2.14 -12.46
CA LEU A 313 -33.82 -2.70 -12.61
C LEU A 313 -33.89 -4.24 -12.56
N LYS A 314 -32.80 -4.95 -12.82
CA LYS A 314 -32.75 -6.43 -12.72
C LYS A 314 -32.63 -6.96 -11.29
N PRO A 315 -31.89 -6.33 -10.36
CA PRO A 315 -31.72 -6.88 -9.02
C PRO A 315 -33.04 -7.08 -8.28
N LYS A 316 -33.09 -8.07 -7.39
CA LYS A 316 -34.25 -8.30 -6.49
C LYS A 316 -34.28 -7.23 -5.40
N ASP A 317 -35.45 -6.96 -4.84
CA ASP A 317 -35.57 -6.08 -3.67
C ASP A 317 -34.78 -6.68 -2.50
N ASN A 318 -34.16 -5.81 -1.69
CA ASN A 318 -33.32 -6.17 -0.53
C ASN A 318 -32.17 -7.14 -0.86
N SER A 319 -31.60 -7.02 -2.06
CA SER A 319 -30.39 -7.76 -2.46
C SER A 319 -29.13 -6.95 -2.22
N SER A 320 -28.00 -7.62 -2.02
CA SER A 320 -26.67 -7.01 -1.91
C SER A 320 -26.34 -6.10 -3.10
N GLU A 321 -26.89 -6.40 -4.28
CA GLU A 321 -26.70 -5.63 -5.50
C GLU A 321 -27.42 -4.27 -5.44
N ILE A 322 -28.55 -4.16 -4.74
CA ILE A 322 -29.24 -2.88 -4.51
C ILE A 322 -28.52 -2.07 -3.43
N GLU A 323 -28.07 -2.69 -2.36
CA GLU A 323 -27.25 -2.03 -1.34
C GLU A 323 -25.96 -1.45 -1.96
N MET A 324 -25.33 -2.21 -2.87
CA MET A 324 -24.17 -1.77 -3.62
C MET A 324 -24.49 -0.59 -4.56
N LEU A 325 -25.61 -0.64 -5.29
CA LEU A 325 -26.06 0.46 -6.14
C LEU A 325 -26.26 1.76 -5.34
N GLU A 326 -26.98 1.69 -4.21
CA GLU A 326 -27.24 2.84 -3.35
C GLU A 326 -25.93 3.40 -2.78
N SER A 327 -25.01 2.51 -2.37
CA SER A 327 -23.66 2.87 -1.94
C SER A 327 -22.86 3.59 -3.04
N PHE A 328 -22.84 3.07 -4.27
CA PHE A 328 -22.15 3.71 -5.40
C PHE A 328 -22.73 5.09 -5.71
N ASN A 329 -24.07 5.18 -5.77
CA ASN A 329 -24.75 6.44 -6.07
C ASN A 329 -24.44 7.50 -5.02
N LYS A 330 -24.43 7.13 -3.73
CA LYS A 330 -24.06 8.00 -2.62
C LYS A 330 -22.59 8.41 -2.68
N LYS A 331 -21.68 7.47 -2.94
CA LYS A 331 -20.24 7.75 -3.07
C LYS A 331 -19.92 8.67 -4.26
N TYR A 332 -20.67 8.58 -5.36
CA TYR A 332 -20.56 9.52 -6.48
C TYR A 332 -20.94 10.95 -6.04
N GLN A 333 -22.03 11.10 -5.30
CA GLN A 333 -22.47 12.39 -4.77
C GLN A 333 -21.44 12.94 -3.76
N GLU A 334 -21.06 12.15 -2.75
CA GLU A 334 -20.07 12.53 -1.72
C GLU A 334 -18.70 12.86 -2.33
N GLY A 335 -18.22 12.06 -3.29
CA GLY A 335 -16.99 12.34 -4.01
C GLY A 335 -17.05 13.63 -4.82
N THR A 336 -18.21 13.96 -5.41
CA THR A 336 -18.40 15.20 -6.18
C THR A 336 -18.34 16.42 -5.27
N HIS A 337 -18.99 16.37 -4.10
CA HIS A 337 -18.87 17.42 -3.07
C HIS A 337 -17.43 17.59 -2.63
N ARG A 338 -16.77 16.51 -2.18
CA ARG A 338 -15.38 16.56 -1.69
C ARG A 338 -14.40 17.11 -2.71
N LEU A 339 -14.53 16.71 -3.99
CA LEU A 339 -13.68 17.21 -5.06
C LEU A 339 -13.73 18.74 -5.17
N VAL A 340 -14.91 19.34 -5.09
CA VAL A 340 -15.08 20.80 -5.19
C VAL A 340 -14.77 21.49 -3.86
N GLU A 341 -15.19 20.92 -2.74
CA GLU A 341 -14.97 21.45 -1.38
C GLU A 341 -13.49 21.38 -0.93
N SER A 342 -12.63 20.68 -1.67
CA SER A 342 -11.17 20.76 -1.51
C SER A 342 -10.61 22.18 -1.74
N GLY A 343 -11.36 23.05 -2.40
CA GLY A 343 -10.94 24.39 -2.80
C GLY A 343 -10.06 24.42 -4.06
N ARG A 344 -9.85 23.26 -4.72
CA ARG A 344 -8.99 23.09 -5.92
C ARG A 344 -9.30 24.08 -7.05
N TYR A 345 -10.57 24.47 -7.21
CA TYR A 345 -11.01 25.31 -8.34
C TYR A 345 -11.28 26.77 -8.01
N ASP A 346 -11.08 27.18 -6.75
CA ASP A 346 -11.24 28.58 -6.30
C ASP A 346 -9.88 29.25 -6.08
N THR A 347 -8.91 28.91 -6.94
CA THR A 347 -7.54 29.48 -6.91
C THR A 347 -7.37 30.72 -7.79
N ARG A 348 -8.39 31.06 -8.59
CA ARG A 348 -8.42 32.25 -9.46
C ARG A 348 -9.67 33.08 -9.19
N GLU A 349 -9.56 34.40 -9.35
CA GLU A 349 -10.71 35.30 -9.21
C GLU A 349 -11.77 35.09 -10.30
N ASP A 350 -11.40 34.58 -11.47
CA ASP A 350 -12.25 34.52 -12.65
C ASP A 350 -12.84 33.13 -12.94
N PHE A 351 -12.68 32.17 -12.03
CA PHE A 351 -13.17 30.80 -12.22
C PHE A 351 -13.68 30.22 -10.90
N THR A 352 -14.78 29.47 -10.97
CA THR A 352 -15.27 28.67 -9.83
C THR A 352 -16.06 27.47 -10.33
N VAL A 353 -16.09 26.41 -9.51
CA VAL A 353 -17.00 25.27 -9.68
C VAL A 353 -17.93 25.26 -8.48
N VAL A 354 -19.24 25.17 -8.71
CA VAL A 354 -20.23 25.12 -7.64
C VAL A 354 -21.08 23.87 -7.80
N VAL A 355 -21.12 23.04 -6.76
CA VAL A 355 -21.96 21.85 -6.71
C VAL A 355 -23.43 22.26 -6.55
N GLN A 356 -24.30 21.65 -7.35
CA GLN A 356 -25.74 21.87 -7.34
C GLN A 356 -26.46 20.57 -6.95
N PRO A 357 -26.80 20.37 -5.66
CA PRO A 357 -27.28 19.11 -5.11
C PRO A 357 -28.77 18.82 -5.33
N LEU A 358 -29.44 19.59 -6.20
CA LEU A 358 -30.90 19.57 -6.33
C LEU A 358 -31.54 18.18 -6.58
N LEU A 359 -30.79 17.22 -7.14
CA LEU A 359 -31.28 15.89 -7.50
C LEU A 359 -30.89 14.79 -6.49
N GLU A 360 -30.12 15.10 -5.45
CA GLU A 360 -29.53 14.07 -4.57
C GLU A 360 -30.55 13.23 -3.83
N GLU A 361 -31.67 13.87 -3.45
CA GLU A 361 -32.74 13.27 -2.66
C GLU A 361 -34.05 13.19 -3.46
N SER A 362 -33.99 13.21 -4.80
CA SER A 362 -35.21 13.22 -5.62
C SER A 362 -36.01 11.92 -5.50
N ASP A 363 -37.26 12.01 -5.04
CA ASP A 363 -38.21 10.90 -5.05
C ASP A 363 -38.89 10.72 -6.42
N MET A 364 -39.47 9.54 -6.60
CA MET A 364 -40.37 9.26 -7.72
C MET A 364 -41.62 10.15 -7.62
N PRO A 365 -41.93 10.99 -8.63
CA PRO A 365 -43.14 11.79 -8.63
C PRO A 365 -44.38 10.89 -8.57
N MET A 366 -45.36 11.28 -7.75
CA MET A 366 -46.59 10.50 -7.56
C MET A 366 -47.83 11.27 -8.04
N THR A 367 -48.79 10.56 -8.62
CA THR A 367 -50.14 11.07 -8.89
C THR A 367 -50.92 11.25 -7.58
N LEU A 368 -52.05 11.96 -7.60
CA LEU A 368 -52.95 12.06 -6.45
C LEU A 368 -53.42 10.70 -5.91
N ASP A 369 -53.50 9.69 -6.77
CA ASP A 369 -53.87 8.31 -6.41
C ASP A 369 -52.71 7.48 -5.83
N GLY A 370 -51.54 8.10 -5.61
CA GLY A 370 -50.36 7.43 -5.05
C GLY A 370 -49.62 6.51 -6.02
N LEU A 371 -49.85 6.61 -7.34
CA LEU A 371 -49.11 5.87 -8.36
C LEU A 371 -47.93 6.70 -8.90
N PRO A 372 -46.82 6.08 -9.37
CA PRO A 372 -45.77 6.80 -10.09
C PRO A 372 -46.31 7.58 -11.29
N ASP A 373 -46.04 8.89 -11.34
CA ASP A 373 -46.50 9.78 -12.41
C ASP A 373 -45.55 9.73 -13.61
N SER A 374 -45.85 8.81 -14.53
CA SER A 374 -45.12 8.66 -15.80
C SER A 374 -45.08 9.93 -16.67
N SER A 375 -45.93 10.96 -16.44
CA SER A 375 -45.93 12.18 -17.27
C SER A 375 -44.70 13.09 -17.09
N TYR A 376 -43.86 12.81 -16.08
CA TYR A 376 -42.54 13.44 -15.92
C TYR A 376 -41.47 12.81 -16.81
N PHE A 377 -41.73 11.64 -17.37
CA PHE A 377 -40.80 10.85 -18.17
C PHE A 377 -41.26 10.74 -19.62
N ALA A 378 -40.31 10.59 -20.54
CA ALA A 378 -40.56 10.30 -21.93
C ALA A 378 -41.22 8.91 -22.08
N PRO A 379 -41.72 8.52 -23.27
CA PRO A 379 -42.41 7.24 -23.47
C PRO A 379 -41.62 5.97 -23.11
N ASP A 380 -40.31 6.08 -22.88
CA ASP A 380 -39.47 4.99 -22.38
C ASP A 380 -39.51 4.81 -20.86
N CYS A 381 -40.18 5.71 -20.14
CA CYS A 381 -40.21 5.78 -18.67
C CYS A 381 -38.83 5.89 -18.02
N PHE A 382 -37.86 6.48 -18.72
CA PHE A 382 -36.48 6.61 -18.24
C PHE A 382 -35.97 8.04 -18.40
N HIS A 383 -35.98 8.58 -19.62
CA HIS A 383 -35.57 9.96 -19.86
C HIS A 383 -36.66 10.93 -19.38
N PHE A 384 -36.29 12.18 -19.06
CA PHE A 384 -37.28 13.19 -18.69
C PHE A 384 -38.10 13.64 -19.91
N HIS A 385 -39.40 13.76 -19.72
CA HIS A 385 -40.26 14.53 -20.61
C HIS A 385 -40.10 16.03 -20.32
N GLN A 386 -40.63 16.90 -21.18
CA GLN A 386 -40.59 18.36 -21.03
C GLN A 386 -41.06 18.83 -19.65
N LYS A 387 -42.02 18.11 -19.05
CA LYS A 387 -42.49 18.34 -17.67
C LYS A 387 -41.36 18.17 -16.63
N GLY A 388 -40.60 17.08 -16.71
CA GLY A 388 -39.45 16.82 -15.84
C GLY A 388 -38.32 17.83 -16.08
N HIS A 389 -37.96 18.06 -17.34
CA HIS A 389 -36.99 19.08 -17.72
C HIS A 389 -37.31 20.46 -17.13
N SER A 390 -38.58 20.87 -17.16
CA SER A 390 -39.03 22.14 -16.63
C SER A 390 -38.85 22.26 -15.11
N GLN A 391 -39.07 21.19 -14.34
CA GLN A 391 -38.86 21.22 -12.89
C GLN A 391 -37.37 21.26 -12.53
N VAL A 392 -36.56 20.45 -13.19
CA VAL A 392 -35.10 20.42 -12.96
C VAL A 392 -34.47 21.78 -13.31
N ALA A 393 -34.92 22.45 -14.37
CA ALA A 393 -34.47 23.80 -14.72
C ALA A 393 -34.79 24.83 -13.62
N ARG A 394 -36.01 24.78 -13.05
CA ARG A 394 -36.42 25.67 -11.94
C ARG A 394 -35.62 25.39 -10.67
N GLY A 395 -35.39 24.12 -10.36
CA GLY A 395 -34.55 23.69 -9.24
C GLY A 395 -33.12 24.19 -9.38
N LEU A 396 -32.50 24.01 -10.56
CA LEU A 396 -31.13 24.45 -10.81
C LEU A 396 -30.98 25.96 -10.66
N TRP A 397 -31.90 26.73 -11.23
CA TRP A 397 -31.91 28.18 -11.07
C TRP A 397 -31.95 28.60 -9.61
N ASN A 398 -32.85 28.01 -8.81
CA ASN A 398 -32.95 28.32 -7.39
C ASN A 398 -31.68 27.96 -6.62
N ASN A 399 -31.09 26.79 -6.91
CA ASN A 399 -29.84 26.32 -6.30
C ASN A 399 -28.67 27.30 -6.57
N MET A 400 -28.59 27.89 -7.76
CA MET A 400 -27.57 28.90 -8.09
C MET A 400 -27.69 30.19 -7.27
N LEU A 401 -28.87 30.49 -6.72
CA LEU A 401 -29.14 31.68 -5.90
C LEU A 401 -29.15 31.39 -4.39
N GLU A 402 -29.01 30.13 -4.00
CA GLU A 402 -29.00 29.72 -2.59
C GLU A 402 -27.56 29.75 -2.03
N PRO A 403 -27.36 30.28 -0.81
CA PRO A 403 -26.11 30.14 -0.09
C PRO A 403 -25.70 28.67 0.00
N LEU A 404 -24.40 28.38 -0.05
CA LEU A 404 -23.92 27.00 -0.18
C LEU A 404 -24.41 26.03 0.90
N ALA A 405 -24.42 26.46 2.17
CA ALA A 405 -24.91 25.64 3.28
C ALA A 405 -26.44 25.39 3.27
N GLU A 406 -27.16 26.14 2.43
CA GLU A 406 -28.63 26.15 2.37
C GLU A 406 -29.15 25.70 0.99
N LYS A 407 -28.29 25.13 0.14
CA LYS A 407 -28.71 24.61 -1.16
C LYS A 407 -29.74 23.50 -0.98
N THR A 408 -30.90 23.69 -1.59
CA THR A 408 -32.03 22.76 -1.53
C THR A 408 -31.69 21.46 -2.26
N LYS A 409 -31.99 20.33 -1.63
CA LYS A 409 -32.06 19.00 -2.25
C LYS A 409 -33.54 18.69 -2.50
N VAL A 410 -33.98 18.70 -3.75
CA VAL A 410 -35.42 18.63 -4.06
C VAL A 410 -35.90 17.20 -3.83
N GLN A 411 -36.73 16.99 -2.80
CA GLN A 411 -37.32 15.69 -2.51
C GLN A 411 -38.51 15.36 -3.43
N LYS A 412 -39.38 16.34 -3.76
CA LYS A 412 -40.61 16.11 -4.55
C LYS A 412 -40.68 17.04 -5.76
N LEU A 413 -40.50 16.48 -6.97
CA LEU A 413 -40.58 17.24 -8.23
C LEU A 413 -42.01 17.67 -8.57
N GLU A 414 -43.02 17.04 -7.96
CA GLU A 414 -44.43 17.38 -8.12
C GLU A 414 -44.89 18.62 -7.33
N ALA A 415 -44.11 19.04 -6.33
CA ALA A 415 -44.34 20.32 -5.68
C ALA A 415 -43.97 21.45 -6.66
N GLY A 416 -44.90 22.35 -6.96
CA GLY A 416 -44.64 23.44 -7.90
C GLY A 416 -43.45 24.31 -7.45
N ILE A 417 -42.32 24.20 -8.13
CA ILE A 417 -41.13 25.01 -7.83
C ILE A 417 -41.34 26.43 -8.35
N THR A 418 -41.35 27.39 -7.44
CA THR A 418 -41.40 28.83 -7.77
C THR A 418 -39.98 29.36 -7.96
N LEU A 419 -39.73 30.14 -9.02
CA LEU A 419 -38.41 30.73 -9.27
C LEU A 419 -38.08 31.80 -8.22
N LYS A 420 -36.91 31.68 -7.59
CA LYS A 420 -36.33 32.68 -6.69
C LYS A 420 -35.72 33.84 -7.49
N CYS A 421 -35.61 34.98 -6.84
CA CYS A 421 -35.01 36.19 -7.42
C CYS A 421 -33.84 36.69 -6.59
N PRO A 422 -32.76 37.16 -7.24
CA PRO A 422 -31.72 37.93 -6.55
C PRO A 422 -32.33 39.16 -5.88
N ASN A 423 -31.77 39.56 -4.73
CA ASN A 423 -32.20 40.75 -4.00
C ASN A 423 -31.02 41.71 -3.79
N GLN A 424 -31.26 42.90 -3.26
CA GLN A 424 -30.21 43.91 -3.09
C GLN A 424 -29.07 43.46 -2.15
N ALA A 425 -29.35 42.60 -1.16
CA ALA A 425 -28.33 42.08 -0.26
C ALA A 425 -27.51 40.95 -0.89
N GLN A 426 -28.12 40.16 -1.77
CA GLN A 426 -27.50 39.04 -2.49
C GLN A 426 -27.84 39.10 -3.99
N PRO A 427 -27.24 40.03 -4.76
CA PRO A 427 -27.53 40.18 -6.18
C PRO A 427 -26.76 39.20 -7.08
N TYR A 428 -25.85 38.42 -6.50
CA TYR A 428 -24.89 37.59 -7.23
C TYR A 428 -25.30 36.12 -7.29
N LEU A 429 -24.75 35.39 -8.26
CA LEU A 429 -24.72 33.92 -8.24
C LEU A 429 -23.88 33.46 -7.04
N MET A 430 -24.38 32.46 -6.32
CA MET A 430 -23.77 32.04 -5.07
C MET A 430 -22.57 31.12 -5.33
N THR A 431 -21.44 31.51 -4.75
CA THR A 431 -20.13 30.84 -4.78
C THR A 431 -19.66 30.58 -3.35
N TYR A 432 -18.62 29.75 -3.20
CA TYR A 432 -17.99 29.50 -1.89
C TYR A 432 -17.61 30.81 -1.17
N ARG A 433 -16.98 31.74 -1.88
CA ARG A 433 -16.47 32.98 -1.27
C ARG A 433 -17.56 33.97 -0.90
N ASN A 434 -18.55 34.22 -1.76
CA ASN A 434 -19.60 35.23 -1.49
C ASN A 434 -20.73 34.70 -0.59
N SER A 435 -20.75 33.39 -0.29
CA SER A 435 -21.63 32.79 0.72
C SER A 435 -21.08 32.88 2.15
N ASN A 436 -19.91 33.52 2.35
CA ASN A 436 -19.14 33.43 3.59
C ASN A 436 -18.91 31.99 4.05
N TYR A 437 -18.85 31.06 3.08
CA TYR A 437 -18.60 29.67 3.32
C TYR A 437 -17.09 29.51 3.48
N THR A 438 -16.63 29.45 4.72
CA THR A 438 -15.34 28.82 5.00
C THR A 438 -15.47 27.38 4.56
N TYR A 439 -14.63 26.93 3.62
CA TYR A 439 -14.46 25.49 3.41
C TYR A 439 -14.35 24.88 4.78
N THR A 440 -15.33 24.04 5.14
CA THR A 440 -15.22 23.19 6.30
C THR A 440 -14.09 22.23 5.98
N LYS A 441 -12.85 22.70 6.17
CA LYS A 441 -11.74 21.86 6.59
C LYS A 441 -12.22 21.28 7.91
N GLY A 442 -13.00 20.20 7.84
CA GLY A 442 -13.69 19.64 8.99
C GLY A 442 -12.71 19.54 10.13
N ASN A 443 -12.86 20.38 11.16
CA ASN A 443 -11.86 20.62 12.21
C ASN A 443 -10.45 20.19 11.82
N THR A 444 -9.80 20.78 10.79
CA THR A 444 -8.39 20.45 10.56
C THR A 444 -7.67 20.87 11.84
N PRO A 445 -7.17 19.92 12.64
CA PRO A 445 -6.50 20.30 13.87
C PRO A 445 -5.31 21.16 13.47
N VAL A 446 -5.11 22.26 14.17
CA VAL A 446 -3.97 23.12 13.92
C VAL A 446 -2.73 22.36 14.36
N TYR A 447 -1.99 21.78 13.40
CA TYR A 447 -0.74 21.06 13.66
C TYR A 447 0.49 21.98 13.60
N GLY A 448 0.28 23.26 13.89
CA GLY A 448 1.35 24.23 13.97
C GLY A 448 2.28 24.00 15.16
N SER A 449 3.37 24.75 15.16
CA SER A 449 4.37 24.77 16.22
C SER A 449 4.67 26.21 16.61
N GLN A 450 5.29 26.38 17.77
CA GLN A 450 5.81 27.66 18.21
C GLN A 450 7.34 27.62 18.18
N MET A 451 7.95 28.65 17.60
CA MET A 451 9.40 28.86 17.65
C MET A 451 9.74 29.73 18.87
N LEU A 452 10.50 29.20 19.82
CA LEU A 452 10.88 29.89 21.07
C LEU A 452 12.32 30.42 21.06
N CYS A 453 13.02 30.33 19.94
CA CYS A 453 14.43 30.74 19.85
C CYS A 453 14.61 32.24 20.00
N LYS A 454 15.55 32.64 20.88
CA LYS A 454 15.92 34.03 21.14
C LYS A 454 16.85 34.58 20.07
N ASP A 455 17.86 33.80 19.66
CA ASP A 455 18.76 34.16 18.57
C ASP A 455 18.25 33.55 17.26
N ARG A 456 17.94 34.42 16.30
CA ARG A 456 17.52 34.07 14.95
C ARG A 456 18.28 34.86 13.90
N ALA A 457 19.31 35.60 14.33
CA ALA A 457 20.04 36.48 13.44
C ALA A 457 20.91 35.65 12.46
N PRO A 458 21.08 36.13 11.21
CA PRO A 458 22.06 35.57 10.30
C PRO A 458 23.47 35.70 10.86
N SER A 459 24.41 34.98 10.27
CA SER A 459 25.83 35.10 10.61
C SER A 459 26.33 36.52 10.33
N ILE A 460 27.15 37.06 11.24
CA ILE A 460 27.72 38.42 11.13
C ILE A 460 28.52 38.57 9.83
N LYS A 461 29.21 37.49 9.43
CA LYS A 461 29.85 37.37 8.13
C LYS A 461 29.12 36.29 7.34
N TYR A 462 28.86 36.56 6.07
CA TYR A 462 28.28 35.57 5.18
C TYR A 462 29.15 34.30 5.17
N PRO A 463 28.61 33.11 5.46
CA PRO A 463 29.43 31.92 5.63
C PRO A 463 30.05 31.50 4.30
N THR A 464 31.36 31.23 4.34
CA THR A 464 32.11 30.66 3.22
C THR A 464 32.15 29.13 3.29
N SER A 465 31.86 28.56 4.46
CA SER A 465 31.87 27.13 4.73
C SER A 465 30.51 26.65 5.21
N VAL A 466 30.09 25.47 4.75
CA VAL A 466 28.86 24.79 5.16
C VAL A 466 28.88 24.42 6.65
N HIS A 467 30.09 24.25 7.20
CA HIS A 467 30.30 23.92 8.61
C HIS A 467 30.07 25.12 9.55
N ALA A 468 29.93 26.33 9.01
CA ALA A 468 29.60 27.56 9.74
C ALA A 468 28.21 28.10 9.37
N LEU A 469 27.35 27.27 8.79
CA LEU A 469 26.03 27.67 8.30
C LEU A 469 25.01 27.75 9.44
N LYS A 470 24.47 28.95 9.71
CA LYS A 470 23.30 29.09 10.59
C LYS A 470 22.00 28.90 9.80
N PRO A 471 20.87 28.54 10.46
CA PRO A 471 19.58 28.45 9.79
C PRO A 471 19.16 29.72 9.03
N ALA A 472 19.47 30.90 9.58
CA ALA A 472 19.17 32.20 8.97
C ALA A 472 20.01 32.51 7.71
N ASP A 473 21.10 31.76 7.47
CA ASP A 473 21.98 31.94 6.32
C ASP A 473 21.51 31.15 5.08
N VAL A 474 20.46 30.33 5.20
CA VAL A 474 19.94 29.48 4.12
C VAL A 474 18.95 30.25 3.26
N GLN A 475 19.16 30.32 1.94
CA GLN A 475 18.25 31.02 1.02
C GLN A 475 17.32 30.08 0.27
N VAL A 476 17.75 28.84 0.00
CA VAL A 476 17.02 27.91 -0.87
C VAL A 476 16.79 26.58 -0.16
N ILE A 477 15.59 26.04 -0.27
CA ILE A 477 15.24 24.69 0.18
C ILE A 477 14.70 23.86 -0.99
N ALA A 478 15.08 22.59 -1.07
CA ALA A 478 14.63 21.65 -2.09
C ALA A 478 14.42 20.26 -1.50
N ALA A 479 13.67 19.40 -2.20
CA ALA A 479 13.54 18.01 -1.79
C ALA A 479 13.40 17.04 -2.97
N LEU A 480 13.94 15.84 -2.77
CA LEU A 480 13.92 14.69 -3.67
C LEU A 480 13.36 13.47 -2.90
N GLY A 481 12.66 12.58 -3.59
CA GLY A 481 12.10 11.40 -2.94
C GLY A 481 10.89 10.79 -3.65
N ASP A 482 10.07 10.10 -2.86
CA ASP A 482 8.87 9.39 -3.31
C ASP A 482 7.56 10.11 -2.92
N SER A 483 6.47 9.34 -2.76
CA SER A 483 5.14 9.81 -2.39
C SER A 483 5.08 10.51 -1.03
N PHE A 484 5.91 10.14 -0.05
CA PHE A 484 5.94 10.79 1.26
C PHE A 484 6.51 12.20 1.16
N THR A 485 7.55 12.38 0.36
CA THR A 485 8.15 13.70 0.09
C THR A 485 7.27 14.56 -0.83
N ALA A 486 6.48 13.94 -1.71
CA ALA A 486 5.46 14.62 -2.51
C ALA A 486 4.21 15.03 -1.70
N GLY A 487 4.02 14.49 -0.49
CA GLY A 487 2.87 14.78 0.34
C GLY A 487 1.56 14.14 -0.16
N ILE A 488 1.63 12.90 -0.64
CA ILE A 488 0.42 12.14 -1.00
C ILE A 488 -0.51 11.98 0.21
N GLY A 489 -1.80 12.29 0.03
CA GLY A 489 -2.84 12.02 1.02
C GLY A 489 -2.75 12.83 2.32
N VAL A 490 -1.79 13.74 2.46
CA VAL A 490 -1.51 14.45 3.72
C VAL A 490 -2.68 15.29 4.20
N GLY A 491 -3.41 15.92 3.27
CA GLY A 491 -4.58 16.74 3.55
C GLY A 491 -5.90 15.97 3.51
N SER A 492 -5.88 14.66 3.27
CA SER A 492 -7.08 13.85 3.09
C SER A 492 -7.82 13.64 4.41
N ALA A 493 -9.15 13.69 4.36
CA ALA A 493 -9.99 13.35 5.51
C ALA A 493 -9.88 11.85 5.83
N PRO A 494 -10.00 11.39 7.10
CA PRO A 494 -9.66 10.02 7.53
C PRO A 494 -10.31 8.84 6.77
N ASN A 495 -11.40 9.07 6.04
CA ASN A 495 -12.09 8.04 5.24
C ASN A 495 -12.10 8.36 3.74
N ASP A 496 -11.28 9.32 3.30
CA ASP A 496 -11.23 9.77 1.91
C ASP A 496 -10.18 9.02 1.07
N MET A 497 -10.48 7.76 0.76
CA MET A 497 -9.64 6.94 -0.12
C MET A 497 -9.48 7.53 -1.52
N LEU A 498 -10.37 8.42 -1.97
CA LEU A 498 -10.31 9.02 -3.31
C LEU A 498 -9.21 10.06 -3.42
N ASP A 499 -8.96 10.75 -2.32
CA ASP A 499 -8.00 11.83 -2.23
C ASP A 499 -6.56 11.33 -1.97
N MET A 500 -6.39 10.00 -1.90
CA MET A 500 -5.07 9.34 -1.77
C MET A 500 -4.17 9.50 -3.00
N HIS A 501 -4.68 9.98 -4.14
CA HIS A 501 -3.85 10.32 -5.29
C HIS A 501 -3.43 11.80 -5.30
N THR A 502 -3.96 12.59 -4.39
CA THR A 502 -3.72 14.03 -4.32
C THR A 502 -2.38 14.32 -3.64
N GLN A 503 -1.53 15.08 -4.33
CA GLN A 503 -0.22 15.47 -3.85
C GLN A 503 -0.28 16.84 -3.18
N TYR A 504 -0.47 16.84 -1.86
CA TYR A 504 -0.49 18.03 -1.00
C TYR A 504 0.94 18.54 -0.75
N ARG A 505 1.65 18.91 -1.82
CA ARG A 505 3.05 19.34 -1.76
C ARG A 505 3.27 20.53 -0.81
N GLY A 506 2.28 21.41 -0.67
CA GLY A 506 2.32 22.51 0.29
C GLY A 506 2.33 22.09 1.77
N LEU A 507 1.87 20.86 2.07
CA LEU A 507 1.85 20.26 3.40
C LEU A 507 2.94 19.19 3.61
N ALA A 508 3.80 18.95 2.61
CA ALA A 508 4.89 17.98 2.70
C ALA A 508 5.88 18.38 3.81
N TRP A 509 6.24 17.42 4.67
CA TRP A 509 6.99 17.69 5.90
C TRP A 509 8.39 18.31 5.64
N SER A 510 9.07 17.85 4.60
CA SER A 510 10.44 18.26 4.26
C SER A 510 10.53 19.55 3.42
N ILE A 511 9.46 19.98 2.76
CA ILE A 511 9.53 21.02 1.70
C ILE A 511 8.26 21.85 1.46
N GLY A 512 7.14 21.54 2.10
CA GLY A 512 5.89 22.31 1.98
C GLY A 512 5.97 23.67 2.68
N GLY A 513 5.36 24.71 2.11
CA GLY A 513 5.36 26.07 2.65
C GLY A 513 3.99 26.69 2.84
N ASP A 514 2.93 25.88 2.85
CA ASP A 514 1.57 26.36 3.10
C ASP A 514 1.43 26.94 4.51
N ALA A 515 0.64 28.01 4.61
CA ALA A 515 0.37 28.74 5.86
C ALA A 515 1.64 29.18 6.62
N SER A 516 1.50 29.52 7.90
CA SER A 516 2.60 29.88 8.80
C SER A 516 2.98 28.70 9.71
N LEU A 517 4.13 28.78 10.39
CA LEU A 517 4.54 27.77 11.37
C LEU A 517 3.49 27.54 12.47
N GLN A 518 2.78 28.60 12.87
CA GLN A 518 1.70 28.53 13.88
C GLN A 518 0.51 27.68 13.43
N ASN A 519 0.36 27.46 12.11
CA ASN A 519 -0.76 26.72 11.55
C ASN A 519 -0.36 25.36 10.99
N VAL A 520 0.78 25.27 10.31
CA VAL A 520 1.28 24.07 9.66
C VAL A 520 2.78 23.95 9.91
N THR A 521 3.21 22.85 10.51
CA THR A 521 4.64 22.62 10.75
C THR A 521 5.27 21.86 9.59
N THR A 522 6.20 22.51 8.90
CA THR A 522 7.06 21.94 7.86
C THR A 522 8.47 22.49 8.01
N LEU A 523 9.48 21.84 7.45
CA LEU A 523 10.85 22.35 7.49
C LEU A 523 11.00 23.77 6.91
N PRO A 524 10.40 24.14 5.75
CA PRO A 524 10.41 25.52 5.29
C PRO A 524 9.72 26.50 6.24
N ASN A 525 8.58 26.13 6.83
CA ASN A 525 7.88 27.01 7.77
C ASN A 525 8.72 27.26 9.04
N ILE A 526 9.51 26.27 9.46
CA ILE A 526 10.50 26.41 10.54
C ILE A 526 11.64 27.36 10.11
N LEU A 527 12.24 27.13 8.93
CA LEU A 527 13.37 27.94 8.44
C LEU A 527 12.97 29.40 8.17
N ARG A 528 11.72 29.68 7.77
CA ARG A 528 11.21 31.05 7.57
C ARG A 528 11.15 31.88 8.84
N GLU A 529 11.13 31.25 10.03
CA GLU A 529 11.27 31.97 11.30
C GLU A 529 12.67 32.57 11.49
N PHE A 530 13.67 32.05 10.76
CA PHE A 530 15.05 32.52 10.74
C PHE A 530 15.37 33.37 9.51
N ASN A 531 14.88 32.96 8.33
CA ASN A 531 15.02 33.72 7.09
C ASN A 531 13.67 33.86 6.36
N PRO A 532 12.98 35.00 6.45
CA PRO A 532 11.69 35.20 5.78
C PRO A 532 11.78 35.24 4.24
N ASN A 533 12.99 35.39 3.69
CA ASN A 533 13.25 35.40 2.24
C ASN A 533 13.57 34.00 1.67
N LEU A 534 13.40 32.93 2.46
CA LEU A 534 13.59 31.56 2.00
C LEU A 534 12.76 31.30 0.73
N THR A 535 13.36 30.68 -0.28
CA THR A 535 12.69 30.25 -1.50
C THR A 535 12.90 28.75 -1.74
N GLY A 536 12.15 28.17 -2.68
CA GLY A 536 12.32 26.76 -3.09
C GLY A 536 11.21 25.82 -2.63
N TYR A 537 10.50 26.19 -1.57
CA TYR A 537 9.40 25.40 -1.01
C TYR A 537 8.19 25.29 -1.95
N SER A 538 7.44 24.19 -1.83
CA SER A 538 6.20 23.96 -2.57
C SER A 538 4.97 24.53 -1.84
N ILE A 539 3.94 24.91 -2.59
CA ILE A 539 2.66 25.41 -2.04
C ILE A 539 1.47 24.70 -2.70
N GLY A 540 0.36 24.52 -1.98
CA GLY A 540 -0.87 23.93 -2.50
C GLY A 540 -0.77 22.47 -2.96
N ILE A 541 -1.72 22.09 -3.82
CA ILE A 541 -1.88 20.74 -4.38
C ILE A 541 -1.41 20.74 -5.82
N ASN A 542 -0.32 20.04 -6.14
CA ASN A 542 0.28 20.09 -7.48
C ASN A 542 1.12 18.85 -7.82
N GLU A 543 1.27 18.59 -9.11
CA GLU A 543 2.21 17.59 -9.66
C GLU A 543 3.65 18.14 -9.72
N PHE A 544 4.66 17.26 -9.78
CA PHE A 544 6.09 17.65 -9.75
C PHE A 544 6.53 18.59 -10.91
N ASN A 545 5.76 18.62 -12.00
CA ASN A 545 6.03 19.43 -13.19
C ASN A 545 5.26 20.76 -13.21
N GLU A 546 4.45 21.05 -12.20
CA GLU A 546 3.66 22.27 -12.10
C GLU A 546 4.39 23.36 -11.31
N THR A 547 4.07 24.62 -11.61
CA THR A 547 4.80 25.79 -11.10
C THR A 547 4.89 25.85 -9.57
N ASN A 548 3.83 25.43 -8.88
CA ASN A 548 3.72 25.51 -7.42
C ASN A 548 4.40 24.33 -6.69
N ALA A 549 4.82 23.26 -7.40
CA ALA A 549 5.69 22.24 -6.84
C ALA A 549 7.14 22.75 -6.64
N PHE A 550 7.53 23.74 -7.44
CA PHE A 550 8.83 24.40 -7.41
C PHE A 550 10.03 23.44 -7.26
N LEU A 551 10.78 23.47 -6.14
CA LEU A 551 11.95 22.58 -5.94
C LEU A 551 11.62 21.28 -5.19
N ASN A 552 10.34 20.97 -4.96
CA ASN A 552 9.91 19.63 -4.59
C ASN A 552 9.84 18.74 -5.84
N GLN A 553 10.92 18.02 -6.13
CA GLN A 553 11.06 17.16 -7.31
C GLN A 553 10.81 15.69 -7.02
N ALA A 554 10.27 15.37 -5.83
CA ALA A 554 9.85 14.02 -5.47
C ALA A 554 8.71 13.53 -6.36
N VAL A 555 8.76 12.25 -6.71
CA VAL A 555 7.81 11.61 -7.65
C VAL A 555 7.17 10.41 -6.95
N PRO A 556 5.83 10.35 -6.83
CA PRO A 556 5.15 9.17 -6.29
C PRO A 556 5.54 7.87 -7.00
N GLY A 557 5.83 6.83 -6.22
CA GLY A 557 6.27 5.52 -6.74
C GLY A 557 7.73 5.48 -7.22
N ALA A 558 8.51 6.56 -7.03
CA ALA A 558 9.93 6.56 -7.36
C ALA A 558 10.72 5.55 -6.51
N GLN A 559 11.71 4.94 -7.14
CA GLN A 559 12.71 4.06 -6.55
C GLN A 559 14.05 4.80 -6.45
N ALA A 560 15.04 4.23 -5.76
CA ALA A 560 16.36 4.85 -5.65
C ALA A 560 17.02 5.12 -7.02
N LYS A 561 16.81 4.25 -8.00
CA LYS A 561 17.32 4.41 -9.38
C LYS A 561 16.79 5.66 -10.10
N ASP A 562 15.64 6.19 -9.68
CA ASP A 562 15.02 7.37 -10.29
C ASP A 562 15.60 8.68 -9.74
N LEU A 563 16.38 8.64 -8.65
CA LEU A 563 16.90 9.83 -7.98
C LEU A 563 17.79 10.68 -8.89
N SER A 564 18.67 10.07 -9.69
CA SER A 564 19.55 10.81 -10.62
C SER A 564 18.76 11.71 -11.56
N ASP A 565 17.59 11.27 -12.01
CA ASP A 565 16.73 12.07 -12.88
C ASP A 565 16.00 13.18 -12.13
N GLN A 566 15.63 12.96 -10.86
CA GLN A 566 15.13 14.03 -10.00
C GLN A 566 16.21 15.09 -9.76
N VAL A 567 17.48 14.70 -9.52
CA VAL A 567 18.62 15.61 -9.35
C VAL A 567 18.82 16.46 -10.62
N LYS A 568 18.87 15.85 -11.81
CA LYS A 568 19.04 16.58 -13.07
C LYS A 568 17.94 17.63 -13.28
N ARG A 569 16.68 17.28 -12.97
CA ARG A 569 15.56 18.23 -13.05
C ARG A 569 15.71 19.35 -12.04
N LEU A 570 16.03 19.02 -10.79
CA LEU A 570 16.23 19.99 -9.72
C LEU A 570 17.32 21.01 -10.08
N VAL A 571 18.50 20.54 -10.51
CA VAL A 571 19.62 21.39 -10.94
C VAL A 571 19.21 22.30 -12.10
N LYS A 572 18.50 21.76 -13.09
CA LYS A 572 18.01 22.54 -14.23
C LYS A 572 17.05 23.65 -13.80
N ILE A 573 16.14 23.38 -12.85
CA ILE A 573 15.21 24.40 -12.35
C ILE A 573 15.99 25.47 -11.58
N MET A 574 16.88 25.08 -10.67
CA MET A 574 17.67 26.02 -9.87
C MET A 574 18.57 26.93 -10.72
N LYS A 575 19.18 26.42 -11.81
CA LYS A 575 20.02 27.23 -12.71
C LYS A 575 19.22 28.24 -13.55
N ASN A 576 17.93 27.98 -13.79
CA ASN A 576 17.09 28.80 -14.67
C ASN A 576 16.19 29.79 -13.92
N ASP A 577 16.00 29.64 -12.60
CA ASP A 577 15.15 30.53 -11.82
C ASP A 577 15.90 31.80 -11.37
N LEU A 578 15.38 32.97 -11.77
CA LEU A 578 16.00 34.27 -11.48
C LEU A 578 16.00 34.64 -9.99
N LYS A 579 15.19 33.97 -9.15
CA LYS A 579 15.16 34.20 -7.69
C LYS A 579 16.31 33.48 -6.98
N ILE A 580 16.93 32.49 -7.64
CA ILE A 580 18.00 31.66 -7.06
C ILE A 580 19.34 32.11 -7.63
N LYS A 581 20.23 32.60 -6.78
CA LYS A 581 21.62 32.86 -7.18
C LYS A 581 22.40 31.55 -7.04
N PHE A 582 22.31 30.72 -8.08
CA PHE A 582 22.78 29.34 -8.07
C PHE A 582 24.18 29.16 -7.48
N ASP A 583 25.16 30.01 -7.80
CA ASP A 583 26.54 29.85 -7.34
C ASP A 583 26.80 30.36 -5.92
N THR A 584 25.94 31.25 -5.39
CA THR A 584 26.22 31.98 -4.15
C THR A 584 25.28 31.67 -3.00
N ASP A 585 24.03 31.30 -3.28
CA ASP A 585 23.03 31.04 -2.27
C ASP A 585 23.27 29.69 -1.57
N TRP A 586 23.11 29.63 -0.25
CA TRP A 586 23.15 28.38 0.51
C TRP A 586 21.84 27.61 0.35
N LYS A 587 21.97 26.32 0.04
CA LYS A 587 20.86 25.41 -0.27
C LYS A 587 20.77 24.31 0.77
N ILE A 588 19.56 23.98 1.20
CA ILE A 588 19.27 22.74 1.92
C ILE A 588 18.48 21.82 0.99
N ILE A 589 18.96 20.59 0.80
CA ILE A 589 18.30 19.59 -0.04
C ILE A 589 17.96 18.37 0.81
N THR A 590 16.69 18.04 0.95
CA THR A 590 16.27 16.84 1.70
C THR A 590 15.97 15.69 0.76
N ILE A 591 16.59 14.53 1.00
CA ILE A 591 16.38 13.30 0.24
C ILE A 591 15.75 12.25 1.16
N PHE A 592 14.59 11.73 0.79
CA PHE A 592 13.95 10.59 1.45
C PHE A 592 13.39 9.63 0.39
N ILE A 593 13.98 8.43 0.31
CA ILE A 593 13.71 7.41 -0.70
C ILE A 593 13.91 6.01 -0.10
N GLY A 594 13.48 4.96 -0.80
CA GLY A 594 13.81 3.56 -0.49
C GLY A 594 12.63 2.74 0.02
N LEU A 595 11.50 3.38 0.36
CA LEU A 595 10.30 2.65 0.78
C LEU A 595 9.75 1.81 -0.38
N GLN A 596 9.71 2.37 -1.59
CA GLN A 596 9.23 1.65 -2.76
C GLN A 596 10.15 0.49 -3.15
N ASP A 597 11.47 0.64 -2.99
CA ASP A 597 12.46 -0.40 -3.20
C ASP A 597 12.23 -1.57 -2.22
N LEU A 598 12.09 -1.28 -0.92
CA LEU A 598 11.75 -2.29 0.11
C LEU A 598 10.39 -2.96 -0.16
N CYS A 599 9.38 -2.19 -0.53
CA CYS A 599 8.05 -2.71 -0.88
C CYS A 599 8.05 -3.65 -2.10
N ASN A 600 9.11 -3.62 -2.91
CA ASN A 600 9.31 -4.51 -4.05
C ASN A 600 10.44 -5.55 -3.83
N TYR A 601 11.10 -5.54 -2.67
CA TYR A 601 12.28 -6.37 -2.40
C TYR A 601 12.08 -7.85 -2.70
N CYS A 602 10.98 -8.43 -2.21
CA CYS A 602 10.64 -9.84 -2.44
C CYS A 602 10.31 -10.20 -3.90
N LYS A 603 10.10 -9.21 -4.79
CA LYS A 603 9.81 -9.46 -6.21
C LYS A 603 11.10 -9.73 -7.00
N ASP A 604 12.21 -9.10 -6.59
CA ASP A 604 13.53 -9.29 -7.18
C ASP A 604 14.62 -8.85 -6.19
N ILE A 605 15.06 -9.80 -5.37
CA ILE A 605 16.01 -9.57 -4.26
C ILE A 605 17.35 -9.01 -4.78
N ASN A 606 17.76 -9.40 -5.99
CA ASN A 606 19.02 -8.94 -6.57
C ASN A 606 18.88 -7.50 -7.07
N HIS A 607 17.81 -7.19 -7.83
CA HIS A 607 17.57 -5.85 -8.33
C HIS A 607 17.40 -4.84 -7.19
N TYR A 608 16.62 -5.18 -6.17
CA TYR A 608 16.37 -4.35 -4.99
C TYR A 608 17.33 -4.65 -3.83
N SER A 609 18.54 -5.16 -4.09
CA SER A 609 19.51 -5.40 -3.03
C SER A 609 19.97 -4.08 -2.37
N ALA A 610 20.39 -4.16 -1.10
CA ALA A 610 20.91 -3.00 -0.36
C ALA A 610 22.10 -2.32 -1.06
N VAL A 611 22.94 -3.11 -1.73
CA VAL A 611 24.09 -2.63 -2.51
C VAL A 611 23.61 -1.80 -3.70
N ASN A 612 22.66 -2.32 -4.49
CA ASN A 612 22.10 -1.58 -5.63
C ASN A 612 21.39 -0.31 -5.17
N PHE A 613 20.60 -0.40 -4.09
CA PHE A 613 19.98 0.76 -3.47
C PHE A 613 21.02 1.84 -3.11
N SER A 614 22.08 1.46 -2.39
CA SER A 614 23.17 2.35 -2.00
C SER A 614 23.92 2.94 -3.20
N ASN A 615 24.17 2.15 -4.25
CA ASN A 615 24.80 2.62 -5.49
C ASN A 615 23.97 3.70 -6.19
N HIS A 616 22.65 3.53 -6.30
CA HIS A 616 21.79 4.54 -6.90
C HIS A 616 21.72 5.83 -6.06
N VAL A 617 21.68 5.70 -4.73
CA VAL A 617 21.75 6.86 -3.83
C VAL A 617 23.10 7.56 -3.98
N GLN A 618 24.21 6.82 -4.03
CA GLN A 618 25.54 7.35 -4.27
C GLN A 618 25.62 8.11 -5.61
N GLU A 619 25.08 7.55 -6.70
CA GLU A 619 25.08 8.22 -8.01
C GLU A 619 24.38 9.59 -7.95
N ALA A 620 23.22 9.66 -7.28
CA ALA A 620 22.48 10.91 -7.10
C ALA A 620 23.26 11.94 -6.25
N LEU A 621 23.92 11.47 -5.17
CA LEU A 621 24.75 12.32 -4.32
C LEU A 621 26.01 12.81 -5.05
N ASP A 622 26.61 11.97 -5.89
CA ASP A 622 27.77 12.34 -6.72
C ASP A 622 27.39 13.43 -7.74
N LEU A 623 26.21 13.32 -8.36
CA LEU A 623 25.68 14.37 -9.22
C LEU A 623 25.45 15.68 -8.46
N LEU A 624 24.87 15.64 -7.25
CA LEU A 624 24.68 16.83 -6.42
C LEU A 624 26.01 17.47 -6.02
N HIS A 625 26.96 16.66 -5.55
CA HIS A 625 28.31 17.11 -5.15
C HIS A 625 29.09 17.72 -6.32
N THR A 626 28.84 17.26 -7.54
CA THR A 626 29.48 17.78 -8.75
C THR A 626 28.81 19.07 -9.25
N GLU A 627 27.48 19.13 -9.24
CA GLU A 627 26.72 20.18 -9.94
C GLU A 627 26.25 21.33 -9.04
N VAL A 628 26.11 21.13 -7.73
CA VAL A 628 25.44 22.07 -6.82
C VAL A 628 26.43 22.65 -5.81
N PRO A 629 26.89 23.90 -5.99
CA PRO A 629 27.72 24.57 -4.99
C PRO A 629 26.88 25.02 -3.78
N LYS A 630 27.55 25.21 -2.65
CA LYS A 630 26.94 25.76 -1.41
C LYS A 630 25.69 25.00 -0.96
N ALA A 631 25.83 23.71 -0.69
CA ALA A 631 24.70 22.86 -0.29
C ALA A 631 24.98 22.01 0.97
N LEU A 632 23.97 21.95 1.84
CA LEU A 632 23.86 20.94 2.89
C LEU A 632 22.74 19.97 2.47
N VAL A 633 23.10 18.70 2.24
CA VAL A 633 22.14 17.66 1.87
C VAL A 633 21.74 16.88 3.11
N ASN A 634 20.45 16.90 3.45
CA ASN A 634 19.87 16.00 4.45
C ASN A 634 19.51 14.69 3.77
N LEU A 635 20.26 13.62 4.04
CA LEU A 635 19.88 12.26 3.64
C LEU A 635 19.10 11.64 4.80
N VAL A 636 17.79 11.46 4.63
CA VAL A 636 16.94 10.84 5.64
C VAL A 636 17.03 9.33 5.48
N GLU A 637 17.39 8.64 6.56
CA GLU A 637 17.59 7.19 6.53
C GLU A 637 16.28 6.44 6.25
N VAL A 638 16.39 5.27 5.63
CA VAL A 638 15.24 4.43 5.29
C VAL A 638 14.51 3.99 6.57
N MET A 639 13.20 4.21 6.58
CA MET A 639 12.33 3.95 7.71
C MET A 639 12.13 2.44 7.95
N ASP A 640 12.12 2.03 9.22
CA ASP A 640 11.65 0.67 9.57
C ASP A 640 10.15 0.54 9.28
N LEU A 641 9.83 -0.24 8.25
CA LEU A 641 8.45 -0.46 7.79
C LEU A 641 7.70 -1.52 8.61
N LEU A 642 8.40 -2.38 9.35
CA LEU A 642 7.78 -3.53 10.02
C LEU A 642 6.66 -3.14 11.00
N PRO A 643 6.80 -2.09 11.83
CA PRO A 643 5.74 -1.68 12.75
C PRO A 643 4.42 -1.36 12.03
N LEU A 644 4.45 -0.83 10.81
CA LEU A 644 3.24 -0.46 10.05
C LEU A 644 2.35 -1.66 9.73
N ARG A 645 2.88 -2.89 9.72
CA ARG A 645 2.12 -4.12 9.48
C ARG A 645 0.94 -4.28 10.43
N GLN A 646 1.10 -3.85 11.69
CA GLN A 646 0.05 -3.98 12.71
C GLN A 646 -1.24 -3.25 12.31
N LEU A 647 -1.16 -2.17 11.52
CA LEU A 647 -2.32 -1.42 11.02
C LEU A 647 -3.20 -2.25 10.07
N PHE A 648 -2.60 -3.22 9.37
CA PHE A 648 -3.28 -4.05 8.36
C PHE A 648 -3.67 -5.43 8.89
N LEU A 649 -3.07 -5.87 10.00
CA LEU A 649 -3.41 -7.13 10.68
C LEU A 649 -4.64 -6.98 11.59
N ASP A 650 -4.93 -5.77 12.10
CA ASP A 650 -6.11 -5.51 12.91
C ASP A 650 -7.35 -5.26 12.02
N SER A 651 -8.17 -6.30 11.85
CA SER A 651 -9.40 -6.26 11.05
C SER A 651 -10.47 -5.29 11.58
N SER A 652 -10.28 -4.71 12.77
CA SER A 652 -11.20 -3.71 13.34
C SER A 652 -10.89 -2.29 12.86
N LEU A 653 -9.74 -2.06 12.22
CA LEU A 653 -9.37 -0.78 11.63
C LEU A 653 -9.92 -0.67 10.19
N PRO A 654 -10.38 0.53 9.76
CA PRO A 654 -10.88 0.77 8.41
C PRO A 654 -9.73 0.90 7.38
N CYS A 655 -8.67 0.10 7.51
CA CYS A 655 -7.52 0.14 6.62
C CYS A 655 -7.76 -0.78 5.41
N ASP A 656 -7.67 -0.24 4.19
CA ASP A 656 -7.89 -1.03 2.97
C ASP A 656 -6.67 -1.92 2.67
N VAL A 657 -6.78 -3.19 3.09
CA VAL A 657 -5.74 -4.21 2.89
C VAL A 657 -5.46 -4.48 1.41
N HIS A 658 -6.45 -4.33 0.53
CA HIS A 658 -6.26 -4.56 -0.91
C HIS A 658 -5.45 -3.45 -1.56
N LEU A 659 -5.76 -2.19 -1.25
CA LEU A 659 -4.99 -1.06 -1.77
C LEU A 659 -3.56 -1.06 -1.23
N ALA A 660 -3.39 -1.33 0.07
CA ALA A 660 -2.08 -1.38 0.68
C ALA A 660 -1.24 -2.55 0.14
N LYS A 661 -1.88 -3.68 -0.20
CA LYS A 661 -1.23 -4.82 -0.87
C LYS A 661 -0.66 -4.44 -2.23
N ASP A 662 -1.35 -3.60 -3.01
CA ASP A 662 -0.84 -3.13 -4.30
C ASP A 662 0.35 -2.17 -4.13
N GLN A 663 0.36 -1.39 -3.05
CA GLN A 663 1.44 -0.45 -2.74
C GLN A 663 2.70 -1.11 -2.15
N CYS A 664 2.52 -2.10 -1.24
CA CYS A 664 3.62 -2.72 -0.49
C CYS A 664 3.42 -4.22 -0.24
N SER A 665 3.24 -4.99 -1.32
CA SER A 665 2.96 -6.43 -1.26
C SER A 665 4.01 -7.24 -0.49
N CYS A 666 5.29 -6.86 -0.59
CA CYS A 666 6.39 -7.57 0.09
C CYS A 666 6.39 -7.36 1.60
N LEU A 667 5.66 -6.38 2.12
CA LEU A 667 5.54 -6.16 3.55
C LEU A 667 4.23 -6.70 4.09
N LEU A 668 3.10 -6.55 3.38
CA LEU A 668 1.77 -6.75 3.96
C LEU A 668 1.19 -8.17 3.82
N LEU A 669 1.80 -9.04 3.00
CA LEU A 669 1.31 -10.40 2.77
C LEU A 669 2.05 -11.50 3.53
N ILE A 670 3.15 -11.12 4.17
CA ILE A 670 4.03 -12.07 4.83
C ILE A 670 3.38 -12.56 6.14
N GLN A 671 3.37 -13.87 6.39
CA GLN A 671 2.86 -14.46 7.63
C GLN A 671 3.77 -14.16 8.84
N GLU A 672 3.19 -13.97 10.03
CA GLU A 672 3.99 -13.85 11.26
C GLU A 672 4.83 -15.10 11.50
N GLY A 673 6.08 -14.91 11.94
CA GLY A 673 7.04 -16.00 12.17
C GLY A 673 7.58 -16.68 10.93
N SER A 674 7.24 -16.22 9.71
CA SER A 674 7.77 -16.78 8.47
C SER A 674 9.21 -16.33 8.17
N SER A 675 9.92 -17.14 7.38
CA SER A 675 11.25 -16.80 6.87
C SER A 675 11.26 -15.51 6.05
N ASP A 676 10.17 -15.21 5.36
CA ASP A 676 10.04 -14.00 4.53
C ASP A 676 10.01 -12.73 5.40
N LEU A 677 9.44 -12.81 6.61
CA LEU A 677 9.42 -11.69 7.55
C LEU A 677 10.82 -11.36 8.06
N VAL A 678 11.58 -12.41 8.38
CA VAL A 678 12.99 -12.30 8.78
C VAL A 678 13.81 -11.72 7.63
N MET A 679 13.57 -12.20 6.40
CA MET A 679 14.22 -11.68 5.21
C MET A 679 13.95 -10.18 5.00
N MET A 680 12.70 -9.72 5.18
CA MET A 680 12.37 -8.29 5.10
C MET A 680 13.02 -7.48 6.23
N GLN A 681 13.09 -8.02 7.45
CA GLN A 681 13.77 -7.37 8.57
C GLN A 681 15.26 -7.17 8.29
N GLU A 682 15.92 -8.19 7.71
CA GLU A 682 17.32 -8.09 7.33
C GLU A 682 17.53 -7.16 6.13
N ALA A 683 16.61 -7.12 5.16
CA ALA A 683 16.66 -6.18 4.05
C ALA A 683 16.63 -4.71 4.53
N ILE A 684 15.74 -4.39 5.48
CA ILE A 684 15.65 -3.04 6.09
C ILE A 684 16.98 -2.67 6.76
N LYS A 685 17.53 -3.56 7.59
CA LYS A 685 18.82 -3.33 8.26
C LYS A 685 19.97 -3.19 7.26
N ALA A 686 19.97 -3.98 6.19
CA ALA A 686 21.00 -3.92 5.16
C ALA A 686 20.96 -2.57 4.41
N TYR A 687 19.77 -2.06 4.09
CA TYR A 687 19.59 -0.73 3.50
C TYR A 687 20.15 0.37 4.41
N GLN A 688 19.79 0.34 5.69
CA GLN A 688 20.29 1.28 6.70
C GLN A 688 21.82 1.20 6.81
N SER A 689 22.37 -0.02 6.92
CA SER A 689 23.82 -0.27 7.04
C SER A 689 24.62 0.24 5.83
N GLU A 690 24.16 -0.03 4.61
CA GLU A 690 24.87 0.42 3.40
C GLU A 690 24.85 1.94 3.24
N ILE A 691 23.76 2.62 3.61
CA ILE A 691 23.71 4.09 3.64
C ILE A 691 24.64 4.65 4.73
N GLN A 692 24.66 4.07 5.93
CA GLN A 692 25.59 4.47 6.98
C GLN A 692 27.05 4.27 6.54
N LYS A 693 27.36 3.19 5.84
CA LYS A 693 28.68 2.92 5.25
C LYS A 693 29.05 4.00 4.22
N LEU A 694 28.13 4.33 3.31
CA LEU A 694 28.32 5.40 2.33
C LEU A 694 28.64 6.74 3.02
N MET A 695 27.96 7.06 4.12
CA MET A 695 28.18 8.30 4.88
C MET A 695 29.48 8.29 5.69
N LYS A 696 29.88 7.15 6.26
CA LYS A 696 31.17 6.96 6.95
C LYS A 696 32.39 7.08 6.01
N SER A 697 32.19 7.09 4.69
CA SER A 697 33.29 7.29 3.73
C SER A 697 33.85 8.73 3.72
N HIS A 698 33.12 9.70 4.29
CA HIS A 698 33.47 11.13 4.30
C HIS A 698 33.75 11.76 2.94
N ARG A 699 33.37 11.09 1.83
CA ARG A 699 33.64 11.56 0.46
C ARG A 699 33.03 12.93 0.16
N TYR A 700 31.92 13.26 0.79
CA TYR A 700 31.20 14.51 0.59
C TYR A 700 31.61 15.64 1.57
N ASP A 701 32.53 15.37 2.50
CA ASP A 701 33.06 16.38 3.43
C ASP A 701 34.39 17.00 2.94
N SER A 702 34.79 16.68 1.71
CA SER A 702 36.05 17.10 1.10
C SER A 702 36.09 18.57 0.70
N GLN A 703 34.92 19.19 0.48
CA GLN A 703 34.77 20.60 0.11
C GLN A 703 34.29 21.43 1.31
N GLU A 704 34.57 22.74 1.29
CA GLU A 704 34.06 23.65 2.33
C GLU A 704 32.62 24.09 2.05
N ASP A 705 32.14 24.00 0.82
CA ASP A 705 30.82 24.46 0.41
C ASP A 705 29.81 23.34 0.12
N PHE A 706 30.15 22.09 0.40
CA PHE A 706 29.22 20.97 0.26
C PHE A 706 29.39 19.96 1.40
N THR A 707 28.29 19.38 1.87
CA THR A 707 28.30 18.21 2.78
C THR A 707 26.98 17.45 2.68
N VAL A 708 27.04 16.14 2.96
CA VAL A 708 25.86 15.29 3.13
C VAL A 708 25.79 14.84 4.58
N VAL A 709 24.64 15.04 5.22
CA VAL A 709 24.42 14.68 6.62
C VAL A 709 23.27 13.68 6.70
N LEU A 710 23.57 12.50 7.25
CA LEU A 710 22.56 11.47 7.55
C LEU A 710 21.66 11.94 8.70
N GLN A 711 20.35 11.76 8.53
CA GLN A 711 19.33 12.03 9.55
C GLN A 711 18.62 10.71 9.91
N PRO A 712 19.10 9.96 10.93
CA PRO A 712 18.68 8.58 11.19
C PRO A 712 17.44 8.45 12.09
N PHE A 713 16.69 9.52 12.35
CA PHE A 713 15.58 9.49 13.33
C PHE A 713 14.46 8.48 12.98
N LEU A 714 14.41 7.97 11.74
CA LEU A 714 13.46 6.95 11.30
C LEU A 714 14.01 5.51 11.35
N GLN A 715 15.23 5.31 11.85
CA GLN A 715 15.86 3.99 11.91
C GLN A 715 15.00 2.98 12.67
N THR A 716 14.36 3.44 13.76
CA THR A 716 13.33 2.69 14.50
C THR A 716 12.09 3.56 14.66
N ILE A 717 10.91 3.06 14.31
CA ILE A 717 9.64 3.76 14.56
C ILE A 717 8.77 3.01 15.57
N SER A 718 7.98 3.75 16.34
CA SER A 718 6.96 3.17 17.22
C SER A 718 5.58 3.69 16.84
N LEU A 719 4.64 2.78 16.57
CA LEU A 719 3.26 3.14 16.23
C LEU A 719 2.57 3.93 17.36
N PRO A 720 1.67 4.87 17.01
CA PRO A 720 0.87 5.56 18.01
C PRO A 720 -0.20 4.59 18.55
N ILE A 721 -0.27 4.39 19.86
CA ILE A 721 -1.22 3.48 20.51
C ILE A 721 -2.17 4.28 21.41
N LEU A 722 -3.48 4.06 21.26
CA LEU A 722 -4.53 4.60 22.12
C LEU A 722 -4.53 3.91 23.50
N GLN A 723 -5.17 4.52 24.50
CA GLN A 723 -5.27 3.94 25.85
C GLN A 723 -5.87 2.52 25.90
N GLY A 724 -6.62 2.11 24.88
CA GLY A 724 -7.17 0.75 24.73
C GLY A 724 -6.25 -0.26 24.01
N GLY A 725 -4.98 0.08 23.75
CA GLY A 725 -4.01 -0.80 23.08
C GLY A 725 -4.10 -0.86 21.55
N ARG A 726 -5.04 -0.14 20.93
CA ARG A 726 -5.22 -0.09 19.47
C ARG A 726 -4.39 1.03 18.83
N PRO A 727 -3.90 0.85 17.59
CA PRO A 727 -3.24 1.93 16.85
C PRO A 727 -4.15 3.16 16.63
N ASP A 728 -3.60 4.36 16.82
CA ASP A 728 -4.26 5.63 16.51
C ASP A 728 -4.06 5.97 15.02
N ILE A 729 -5.04 5.58 14.20
CA ILE A 729 -5.02 5.83 12.75
C ILE A 729 -5.10 7.31 12.37
N SER A 730 -5.33 8.25 13.31
CA SER A 730 -5.36 9.70 12.99
C SER A 730 -4.00 10.27 12.55
N PHE A 731 -2.92 9.52 12.77
CA PHE A 731 -1.57 9.81 12.28
C PHE A 731 -1.34 9.37 10.84
N PHE A 732 -2.27 8.64 10.23
CA PHE A 732 -2.14 8.11 8.89
C PHE A 732 -3.19 8.72 7.96
N ALA A 733 -2.86 8.78 6.68
CA ALA A 733 -3.82 9.06 5.62
C ALA A 733 -4.81 7.89 5.51
N PRO A 734 -5.92 8.03 4.75
CA PRO A 734 -6.95 7.00 4.64
C PRO A 734 -6.47 5.59 4.27
N ASP A 735 -5.37 5.46 3.53
CA ASP A 735 -4.80 4.15 3.17
C ASP A 735 -4.02 3.46 4.31
N CYS A 736 -3.91 4.10 5.48
CA CYS A 736 -3.15 3.65 6.63
C CYS A 736 -1.65 3.41 6.37
N PHE A 737 -1.12 3.84 5.22
CA PHE A 737 0.28 3.67 4.84
C PHE A 737 0.98 5.03 4.76
N HIS A 738 0.40 5.97 4.02
CA HIS A 738 0.89 7.34 3.98
C HIS A 738 0.52 8.09 5.27
N PHE A 739 1.24 9.17 5.51
CA PHE A 739 1.14 9.93 6.76
C PHE A 739 0.17 11.10 6.64
N SER A 740 -0.65 11.30 7.67
CA SER A 740 -1.53 12.47 7.74
C SER A 740 -0.75 13.76 8.02
N GLN A 741 -1.41 14.91 7.92
CA GLN A 741 -0.86 16.20 8.32
C GLN A 741 -0.29 16.21 9.76
N LYS A 742 -0.89 15.43 10.67
CA LYS A 742 -0.42 15.27 12.06
C LYS A 742 1.00 14.69 12.10
N SER A 743 1.22 13.61 11.35
CA SER A 743 2.51 12.93 11.27
C SER A 743 3.55 13.74 10.50
N HIS A 744 3.17 14.37 9.40
CA HIS A 744 4.05 15.30 8.67
C HIS A 744 4.56 16.42 9.57
N SER A 745 3.73 16.93 10.48
CA SER A 745 4.13 17.93 11.46
C SER A 745 5.16 17.39 12.46
N GLN A 746 5.00 16.14 12.92
CA GLN A 746 5.97 15.49 13.82
C GLN A 746 7.30 15.17 13.12
N LEU A 747 7.26 14.67 11.88
CA LEU A 747 8.46 14.41 11.08
C LEU A 747 9.27 15.69 10.85
N SER A 748 8.59 16.82 10.61
CA SER A 748 9.24 18.13 10.45
C SER A 748 9.98 18.57 11.72
N ARG A 749 9.38 18.33 12.89
CA ARG A 749 10.00 18.64 14.20
C ARG A 749 11.19 17.72 14.46
N ALA A 750 11.04 16.42 14.19
CA ALA A 750 12.08 15.43 14.35
C ALA A 750 13.29 15.74 13.46
N LEU A 751 13.08 16.00 12.16
CA LEU A 751 14.14 16.38 11.24
C LEU A 751 14.84 17.68 11.66
N TRP A 752 14.09 18.72 12.03
CA TRP A 752 14.69 19.97 12.51
C TRP A 752 15.60 19.74 13.72
N ASN A 753 15.13 18.99 14.72
CA ASN A 753 15.94 18.68 15.90
C ASN A 753 17.18 17.84 15.54
N ASN A 754 17.01 16.85 14.66
CA ASN A 754 18.09 15.99 14.21
C ASN A 754 19.17 16.80 13.46
N MET A 755 18.79 17.79 12.65
CA MET A 755 19.71 18.71 11.95
C MET A 755 20.56 19.57 12.90
N LEU A 756 20.11 19.81 14.14
CA LEU A 756 20.86 20.56 15.15
C LEU A 756 21.72 19.66 16.05
N GLN A 757 21.42 18.35 16.10
CA GLN A 757 22.17 17.40 16.91
C GLN A 757 23.54 17.09 16.30
N PRO A 758 24.63 17.10 17.09
CA PRO A 758 25.96 16.72 16.63
C PRO A 758 25.97 15.33 15.98
N VAL A 759 26.75 15.18 14.91
CA VAL A 759 26.95 13.88 14.25
C VAL A 759 27.52 12.88 15.27
N GLY A 760 26.92 11.69 15.35
CA GLY A 760 27.20 10.68 16.39
C GLY A 760 26.33 10.78 17.65
N LYS A 761 25.53 11.85 17.81
CA LYS A 761 24.55 12.02 18.90
C LYS A 761 23.15 12.33 18.37
N LYS A 762 22.88 12.00 17.12
CA LYS A 762 21.57 12.16 16.49
C LYS A 762 20.60 11.11 17.04
N ASP A 763 19.35 11.51 17.25
CA ASP A 763 18.29 10.57 17.58
C ASP A 763 18.09 9.60 16.41
N VAL A 764 17.88 8.33 16.75
CA VAL A 764 17.69 7.21 15.80
C VAL A 764 16.27 6.64 15.85
N SER A 765 15.45 7.09 16.79
CA SER A 765 14.10 6.58 16.99
C SER A 765 13.06 7.67 16.86
N PHE A 766 11.91 7.33 16.28
CA PHE A 766 10.78 8.23 16.11
C PHE A 766 9.48 7.62 16.62
N SER A 767 8.79 8.38 17.48
CA SER A 767 7.47 8.03 17.99
C SER A 767 6.47 9.11 17.58
N PHE A 768 5.37 8.69 16.96
CA PHE A 768 4.31 9.59 16.50
C PHE A 768 3.66 10.36 17.66
N MET A 769 3.62 9.76 18.84
CA MET A 769 2.98 10.30 20.06
C MET A 769 3.90 11.24 20.85
N ASP A 770 5.17 11.35 20.48
CA ASP A 770 6.12 12.17 21.24
C ASP A 770 5.74 13.65 21.17
N ASN A 771 5.89 14.31 22.32
CA ASN A 771 5.76 15.75 22.40
C ASN A 771 7.07 16.43 21.96
N ILE A 772 7.35 16.36 20.65
CA ILE A 772 8.57 16.91 20.08
C ILE A 772 8.48 18.44 20.07
N THR A 773 9.36 19.10 20.83
CA THR A 773 9.48 20.56 20.84
C THR A 773 10.60 20.99 19.89
N LEU A 774 10.42 22.13 19.21
CA LEU A 774 11.45 22.66 18.30
C LEU A 774 12.65 23.17 19.09
N SER A 775 13.80 22.54 18.86
CA SER A 775 15.07 22.91 19.46
C SER A 775 15.61 24.22 18.88
N CYS A 776 16.44 24.93 19.65
CA CYS A 776 17.04 26.18 19.23
C CYS A 776 18.56 26.06 19.10
N PRO A 777 19.18 26.63 18.05
CA PRO A 777 20.62 26.83 18.03
C PRO A 777 21.08 27.59 19.27
N THR A 778 22.19 27.16 19.85
CA THR A 778 22.75 27.77 21.08
C THR A 778 23.98 28.62 20.74
N LEU A 779 24.45 29.45 21.67
CA LEU A 779 25.70 30.19 21.47
C LEU A 779 26.91 29.25 21.31
N GLN A 780 26.87 28.08 21.93
CA GLN A 780 27.92 27.06 21.86
C GLN A 780 27.82 26.20 20.60
N GLN A 781 26.60 26.00 20.07
CA GLN A 781 26.32 25.23 18.85
C GLN A 781 25.34 26.02 17.96
N PRO A 782 25.80 27.10 17.31
CA PRO A 782 24.93 28.01 16.55
C PRO A 782 24.66 27.52 15.12
N PHE A 783 25.41 26.53 14.63
CA PHE A 783 25.39 26.08 13.24
C PHE A 783 24.56 24.81 13.08
N LEU A 784 24.09 24.56 11.86
CA LEU A 784 23.57 23.24 11.48
C LEU A 784 24.68 22.20 11.64
N ALA A 785 24.36 21.06 12.24
CA ALA A 785 25.35 20.06 12.59
C ALA A 785 25.86 19.34 11.33
N THR A 786 27.18 19.37 11.16
CA THR A 786 27.91 18.69 10.10
C THR A 786 29.00 17.83 10.75
N PHE A 787 29.65 16.96 9.98
CA PHE A 787 30.74 16.14 10.49
C PHE A 787 31.85 17.03 11.11
N LYS A 788 32.39 18.00 10.36
CA LYS A 788 33.53 18.82 10.83
C LYS A 788 33.22 19.66 12.08
N ASN A 789 32.05 20.31 12.15
CA ASN A 789 31.72 21.16 13.31
C ASN A 789 31.24 20.37 14.54
N SER A 790 30.91 19.09 14.39
CA SER A 790 30.60 18.19 15.52
C SER A 790 31.87 17.69 16.21
N HIS A 791 32.96 17.48 15.46
CA HIS A 791 34.24 16.98 15.99
C HIS A 791 35.14 18.07 16.62
N ALA A 792 34.94 19.35 16.30
CA ALA A 792 35.71 20.45 16.89
C ALA A 792 35.53 20.62 18.42
N MET A 793 34.56 19.94 19.04
CA MET A 793 34.35 19.93 20.50
C MET A 793 35.15 18.86 21.27
N HIS A 794 35.89 17.95 20.62
CA HIS A 794 36.74 16.96 21.29
C HIS A 794 38.05 16.69 20.53
N PRO A 795 39.18 17.36 20.86
CA PRO A 795 40.46 17.21 20.18
C PRO A 795 41.34 16.08 20.75
N SER A 796 40.75 14.98 21.23
CA SER A 796 41.54 13.86 21.78
C SER A 796 41.09 12.51 21.24
N GLU A 797 41.29 12.29 19.96
CA GLU A 797 41.58 10.94 19.45
C GLU A 797 42.29 11.11 18.10
N ASP A 798 43.61 10.92 18.14
CA ASP A 798 44.48 10.85 16.98
C ASP A 798 44.08 9.61 16.17
N PRO A 799 43.56 9.75 14.93
CA PRO A 799 43.08 8.63 14.12
C PRO A 799 44.22 7.73 13.60
N THR A 800 45.48 8.01 13.96
CA THR A 800 46.63 7.19 13.56
C THR A 800 47.11 6.18 14.62
N LYS A 801 46.45 6.10 15.77
CA LYS A 801 46.68 5.00 16.73
C LYS A 801 45.56 3.97 16.64
N LEU A 802 45.81 2.86 15.93
CA LEU A 802 45.04 1.62 16.14
C LEU A 802 45.03 1.33 17.65
N PRO A 803 43.86 1.25 18.31
CA PRO A 803 43.81 0.77 19.69
C PRO A 803 44.39 -0.65 19.68
N ASN A 804 45.28 -0.96 20.63
CA ASN A 804 45.79 -2.31 20.83
C ASN A 804 44.63 -3.32 20.72
N GLN A 805 44.66 -4.16 19.69
CA GLN A 805 43.53 -4.91 19.17
C GLN A 805 43.23 -6.14 20.05
N ASN A 806 42.73 -5.93 21.27
CA ASN A 806 42.15 -7.02 22.06
C ASN A 806 40.72 -7.31 21.58
N TRP A 807 40.22 -8.55 21.63
CA TRP A 807 38.87 -8.92 21.17
C TRP A 807 37.90 -9.13 22.34
N GLY A 808 38.08 -8.34 23.40
CA GLY A 808 37.25 -8.36 24.58
C GLY A 808 35.92 -7.63 24.42
N SER A 809 34.99 -7.96 25.30
CA SER A 809 33.65 -7.37 25.39
C SER A 809 33.40 -6.79 26.78
N ASN A 810 32.42 -5.90 26.89
CA ASN A 810 31.94 -5.41 28.17
C ASN A 810 30.53 -5.94 28.43
N LEU A 811 30.26 -6.36 29.67
CA LEU A 811 28.94 -6.81 30.08
C LEU A 811 28.17 -5.60 30.66
N PRO A 812 27.05 -5.16 30.04
CA PRO A 812 26.43 -3.86 30.35
C PRO A 812 25.54 -3.85 31.60
N CYS A 813 25.43 -4.96 32.34
CA CYS A 813 24.56 -5.09 33.52
C CYS A 813 25.32 -5.31 34.82
N SER A 814 24.66 -4.96 35.92
CA SER A 814 25.05 -5.38 37.27
C SER A 814 24.91 -6.90 37.40
N VAL A 815 26.00 -7.57 37.74
CA VAL A 815 26.03 -9.03 37.84
C VAL A 815 25.56 -9.49 39.21
N GLN A 816 24.60 -10.41 39.25
CA GLN A 816 24.26 -11.15 40.46
C GLN A 816 25.19 -12.36 40.55
N THR A 817 26.06 -12.38 41.56
CA THR A 817 27.05 -13.46 41.76
C THR A 817 26.53 -14.59 42.65
N GLU A 818 25.34 -14.45 43.22
CA GLU A 818 24.73 -15.46 44.10
C GLU A 818 23.26 -15.66 43.71
N SER A 819 22.90 -16.90 43.36
CA SER A 819 21.50 -17.32 43.27
C SER A 819 20.95 -17.51 44.69
N ARG A 820 19.70 -17.09 44.92
CA ARG A 820 19.04 -17.23 46.24
C ARG A 820 18.89 -18.70 46.67
N GLU A 821 18.81 -19.61 45.71
CA GLU A 821 18.68 -21.05 45.92
C GLU A 821 19.20 -21.78 44.66
N VAL A 822 20.05 -22.81 44.84
CA VAL A 822 20.55 -23.62 43.72
C VAL A 822 19.37 -24.37 43.10
N PRO A 823 19.07 -24.20 41.80
CA PRO A 823 17.91 -24.80 41.18
C PRO A 823 18.05 -26.32 41.08
N THR A 824 16.94 -27.03 41.29
CA THR A 824 16.84 -28.48 41.04
C THR A 824 16.40 -28.80 39.62
N SER A 825 15.78 -27.84 38.93
CA SER A 825 15.30 -27.97 37.55
C SER A 825 16.13 -27.09 36.60
N VAL A 826 16.54 -27.67 35.47
CA VAL A 826 17.31 -27.02 34.41
C VAL A 826 16.54 -25.83 33.82
N HIS A 827 15.21 -25.86 33.90
CA HIS A 827 14.32 -24.81 33.41
C HIS A 827 14.35 -23.54 34.28
N ARG A 828 15.04 -23.57 35.42
CA ARG A 828 15.28 -22.42 36.31
C ARG A 828 16.77 -22.08 36.45
N LEU A 829 17.63 -22.69 35.63
CA LEU A 829 19.08 -22.56 35.71
C LEU A 829 19.53 -21.14 35.35
N GLN A 830 20.16 -20.42 36.28
CA GLN A 830 20.73 -19.09 36.04
C GLN A 830 22.22 -19.19 35.69
N PRO A 831 22.81 -18.16 35.05
CA PRO A 831 24.24 -18.15 34.76
C PRO A 831 25.15 -18.33 35.98
N ALA A 832 24.75 -17.81 37.14
CA ALA A 832 25.50 -17.96 38.39
C ALA A 832 25.47 -19.39 38.96
N ASP A 833 24.47 -20.19 38.57
CA ASP A 833 24.30 -21.57 39.04
C ASP A 833 25.19 -22.57 38.30
N ILE A 834 25.91 -22.16 37.24
CA ILE A 834 26.72 -23.05 36.41
C ILE A 834 28.12 -23.16 36.99
N GLN A 835 28.54 -24.37 37.40
CA GLN A 835 29.88 -24.61 37.96
C GLN A 835 30.86 -25.18 36.95
N VAL A 836 30.38 -25.90 35.93
CA VAL A 836 31.24 -26.60 34.98
C VAL A 836 30.86 -26.27 33.55
N ILE A 837 31.86 -25.98 32.73
CA ILE A 837 31.72 -25.89 31.28
C ILE A 837 32.49 -27.01 30.58
N ALA A 838 31.91 -27.52 29.49
CA ALA A 838 32.51 -28.55 28.66
C ALA A 838 32.15 -28.34 27.18
N ALA A 839 32.91 -28.95 26.28
CA ALA A 839 32.60 -28.91 24.87
C ALA A 839 33.00 -30.18 24.12
N LEU A 840 32.21 -30.51 23.09
CA LEU A 840 32.46 -31.56 22.11
C LEU A 840 32.40 -30.93 20.70
N GLY A 841 33.16 -31.47 19.76
CA GLY A 841 33.15 -30.96 18.40
C GLY A 841 34.43 -31.22 17.61
N ASP A 842 34.67 -30.35 16.64
CA ASP A 842 35.77 -30.41 15.69
C ASP A 842 36.83 -29.30 15.92
N SER A 843 37.56 -28.95 14.85
CA SER A 843 38.62 -27.92 14.84
C SER A 843 38.10 -26.53 15.23
N MET A 844 36.83 -26.21 14.95
CA MET A 844 36.21 -24.94 15.34
C MET A 844 35.96 -24.86 16.85
N MET A 845 35.80 -26.00 17.52
CA MET A 845 35.55 -26.04 18.98
C MET A 845 36.87 -26.08 19.80
N ILE A 846 38.02 -26.23 19.15
CA ILE A 846 39.35 -26.10 19.76
C ILE A 846 40.12 -24.86 19.30
N ALA A 847 39.46 -23.98 18.53
CA ALA A 847 40.04 -22.76 17.97
C ALA A 847 41.35 -23.01 17.19
N GLU A 848 41.31 -24.02 16.32
CA GLU A 848 42.42 -24.31 15.41
C GLU A 848 42.72 -23.08 14.54
N GLY A 849 43.97 -22.62 14.55
CA GLY A 849 44.42 -21.50 13.72
C GLY A 849 44.02 -20.10 14.18
N ALA A 850 43.35 -19.93 15.33
CA ALA A 850 42.80 -18.63 15.76
C ALA A 850 43.80 -17.47 15.84
N LYS A 851 45.06 -17.73 16.20
CA LYS A 851 46.17 -16.76 16.20
C LYS A 851 47.24 -17.06 15.14
N ALA A 852 46.92 -17.89 14.14
CA ALA A 852 47.87 -18.23 13.09
C ALA A 852 48.19 -17.00 12.24
N VAL A 853 49.48 -16.74 12.03
CA VAL A 853 49.99 -15.70 11.12
C VAL A 853 50.64 -16.31 9.87
N GLY A 854 50.68 -17.65 9.77
CA GLY A 854 51.23 -18.39 8.64
C GLY A 854 50.98 -19.90 8.75
N LEU A 855 51.36 -20.66 7.71
CA LEU A 855 51.04 -22.09 7.54
C LEU A 855 51.44 -23.00 8.71
N ASN A 856 52.55 -22.69 9.37
CA ASN A 856 53.09 -23.54 10.44
C ASN A 856 52.18 -23.57 11.68
N ASP A 857 51.36 -22.53 11.88
CA ASP A 857 50.54 -22.36 13.08
C ASP A 857 49.04 -22.63 12.84
N VAL A 858 48.64 -22.91 11.59
CA VAL A 858 47.23 -23.13 11.21
C VAL A 858 46.64 -24.33 11.95
N LYS A 859 47.41 -25.41 12.12
CA LYS A 859 46.97 -26.61 12.83
C LYS A 859 47.10 -26.53 14.36
N THR A 860 47.54 -25.40 14.89
CA THR A 860 47.69 -25.21 16.33
C THR A 860 46.30 -25.00 16.95
N ALA A 861 45.92 -25.86 17.89
CA ALA A 861 44.68 -25.73 18.64
C ALA A 861 44.82 -24.66 19.73
N TRP A 862 44.28 -23.47 19.51
CA TRP A 862 44.28 -22.39 20.51
C TRP A 862 43.14 -22.55 21.52
N ARG A 863 43.16 -23.68 22.25
CA ARG A 863 42.06 -24.13 23.11
C ARG A 863 41.54 -23.04 24.05
N GLY A 864 42.45 -22.25 24.64
CA GLY A 864 42.09 -21.12 25.50
C GLY A 864 41.28 -20.00 24.85
N LEU A 865 41.23 -19.93 23.51
CA LEU A 865 40.44 -19.00 22.71
C LEU A 865 39.16 -19.61 22.15
N SER A 866 38.89 -20.90 22.43
CA SER A 866 37.65 -21.55 22.00
C SER A 866 36.44 -20.77 22.49
N TRP A 867 35.60 -20.35 21.55
CA TRP A 867 34.40 -19.57 21.82
C TRP A 867 33.42 -20.26 22.80
N GLY A 868 33.33 -21.59 22.77
CA GLY A 868 32.45 -22.37 23.63
C GLY A 868 33.07 -22.82 24.97
N ALA A 869 34.40 -22.93 25.08
CA ALA A 869 35.05 -23.53 26.26
C ALA A 869 36.43 -22.96 26.63
N GLY A 870 36.95 -21.95 25.95
CA GLY A 870 38.25 -21.30 26.22
C GLY A 870 38.17 -20.22 27.30
N SER A 871 39.21 -20.04 28.11
CA SER A 871 39.22 -19.11 29.26
C SER A 871 40.51 -18.30 29.38
N ASP A 872 41.24 -18.13 28.27
CA ASP A 872 42.42 -17.27 28.25
C ASP A 872 42.02 -15.80 28.47
N GLY A 873 42.80 -15.08 29.26
CA GLY A 873 42.54 -13.69 29.61
C GLY A 873 41.25 -13.44 30.42
N SER A 874 40.78 -12.20 30.39
CA SER A 874 39.48 -11.78 30.93
C SER A 874 38.48 -11.47 29.82
N LEU A 875 37.19 -11.33 30.15
CA LEU A 875 36.14 -10.92 29.22
C LEU A 875 36.51 -9.64 28.44
N GLU A 876 37.14 -8.67 29.12
CA GLU A 876 37.57 -7.38 28.57
C GLU A 876 38.76 -7.50 27.60
N THR A 877 39.38 -8.68 27.50
CA THR A 877 40.52 -8.94 26.61
C THR A 877 40.24 -10.00 25.55
N HIS A 878 39.52 -11.06 25.91
CA HIS A 878 39.18 -12.19 25.05
C HIS A 878 37.74 -12.61 25.36
N THR A 879 36.83 -12.46 24.40
CA THR A 879 35.44 -12.86 24.60
C THR A 879 35.28 -14.36 24.35
N THR A 880 34.91 -15.11 25.38
CA THR A 880 34.58 -16.54 25.29
C THR A 880 33.42 -16.83 26.22
N LEU A 881 32.68 -17.92 26.00
CA LEU A 881 31.57 -18.29 26.89
C LEU A 881 32.02 -18.46 28.36
N PRO A 882 33.14 -19.14 28.68
CA PRO A 882 33.69 -19.15 30.04
C PRO A 882 34.01 -17.77 30.60
N ASN A 883 34.60 -16.86 29.80
CA ASN A 883 34.93 -15.51 30.26
C ASN A 883 33.69 -14.67 30.57
N ILE A 884 32.58 -14.90 29.86
CA ILE A 884 31.29 -14.30 30.18
C ILE A 884 30.74 -14.89 31.49
N LEU A 885 30.69 -16.22 31.60
CA LEU A 885 30.16 -16.91 32.78
C LEU A 885 30.95 -16.63 34.06
N LYS A 886 32.27 -16.46 33.99
CA LYS A 886 33.11 -16.06 35.14
C LYS A 886 32.70 -14.73 35.77
N LYS A 887 31.97 -13.87 35.04
CA LYS A 887 31.39 -12.66 35.64
C LYS A 887 30.28 -12.99 36.63
N PHE A 888 29.51 -14.03 36.36
CA PHE A 888 28.40 -14.51 37.20
C PHE A 888 28.87 -15.50 38.26
N ASN A 889 29.73 -16.44 37.90
CA ASN A 889 30.33 -17.40 38.82
C ASN A 889 31.86 -17.45 38.64
N PRO A 890 32.63 -16.73 39.49
CA PRO A 890 34.09 -16.76 39.45
C PRO A 890 34.70 -18.16 39.71
N GLY A 891 33.95 -19.07 40.32
CA GLY A 891 34.35 -20.45 40.61
C GLY A 891 34.11 -21.45 39.47
N LEU A 892 33.79 -20.98 38.26
CA LEU A 892 33.61 -21.84 37.08
C LEU A 892 34.85 -22.72 36.84
N THR A 893 34.66 -24.00 36.51
CA THR A 893 35.73 -24.97 36.18
C THR A 893 35.43 -25.70 34.86
N GLY A 894 36.36 -26.55 34.41
CA GLY A 894 36.19 -27.38 33.20
C GLY A 894 36.57 -26.70 31.88
N PHE A 895 36.80 -25.39 31.89
CA PHE A 895 37.27 -24.66 30.71
C PHE A 895 38.70 -25.06 30.29
N SER A 896 39.01 -24.80 29.03
CA SER A 896 40.34 -24.98 28.44
C SER A 896 41.17 -23.70 28.46
N THR A 897 42.49 -23.83 28.53
CA THR A 897 43.46 -22.71 28.50
C THR A 897 44.66 -23.04 27.62
N GLY A 898 45.34 -22.03 27.08
CA GLY A 898 46.54 -22.21 26.27
C GLY A 898 46.35 -23.11 25.03
N THR A 899 47.41 -23.78 24.62
CA THR A 899 47.46 -24.61 23.39
C THR A 899 47.73 -26.10 23.62
N GLN A 900 48.08 -26.49 24.86
CA GLN A 900 48.48 -27.85 25.20
C GLN A 900 47.26 -28.77 25.37
N LYS A 901 47.45 -30.08 25.19
CA LYS A 901 46.35 -31.06 25.35
C LYS A 901 46.00 -31.25 26.84
N GLU A 902 46.99 -31.14 27.71
CA GLU A 902 46.88 -31.27 29.16
C GLU A 902 46.05 -30.14 29.77
N THR A 903 45.93 -29.01 29.08
CA THR A 903 45.16 -27.82 29.49
C THR A 903 43.79 -27.74 28.81
N ALA A 904 43.32 -28.84 28.20
CA ALA A 904 42.03 -28.91 27.52
C ALA A 904 40.82 -28.92 28.47
N GLY A 905 41.00 -29.20 29.76
CA GLY A 905 39.89 -29.31 30.71
C GLY A 905 38.88 -30.35 30.25
N PHE A 906 37.61 -29.96 30.14
CA PHE A 906 36.51 -30.78 29.60
C PHE A 906 36.14 -30.41 28.15
N ASN A 907 37.02 -29.71 27.43
CA ASN A 907 36.91 -29.55 25.99
C ASN A 907 37.54 -30.77 25.29
N VAL A 908 36.71 -31.78 25.01
CA VAL A 908 37.11 -33.05 24.38
C VAL A 908 36.99 -33.01 22.85
N ALA A 909 36.77 -31.81 22.27
CA ALA A 909 36.75 -31.64 20.82
C ALA A 909 38.11 -31.96 20.18
N VAL A 910 38.06 -32.48 18.95
CA VAL A 910 39.22 -32.99 18.21
C VAL A 910 39.23 -32.42 16.79
N GLY A 911 40.35 -31.85 16.36
CA GLY A 911 40.52 -31.34 14.99
C GLY A 911 40.28 -32.44 13.95
N GLY A 912 39.52 -32.11 12.90
CA GLY A 912 39.14 -33.06 11.84
C GLY A 912 38.07 -34.08 12.22
N ALA A 913 37.45 -33.97 13.41
CA ALA A 913 36.35 -34.86 13.80
C ALA A 913 35.11 -34.68 12.90
N THR A 914 34.43 -35.79 12.63
CA THR A 914 33.11 -35.83 11.98
C THR A 914 32.05 -36.25 13.00
N SER A 915 30.77 -36.25 12.61
CA SER A 915 29.68 -36.71 13.48
C SER A 915 29.91 -38.11 14.04
N TRP A 916 30.56 -39.01 13.28
CA TRP A 916 30.92 -40.36 13.74
C TRP A 916 31.70 -40.38 15.06
N ASN A 917 32.54 -39.37 15.30
CA ASN A 917 33.40 -39.32 16.48
C ASN A 917 32.68 -38.84 17.74
N ILE A 918 31.48 -38.27 17.62
CA ILE A 918 30.86 -37.52 18.72
C ILE A 918 30.42 -38.41 19.89
N SER A 919 30.04 -39.67 19.63
CA SER A 919 29.71 -40.64 20.68
C SER A 919 30.93 -41.02 21.52
N ALA A 920 32.11 -41.12 20.90
CA ALA A 920 33.36 -41.37 21.62
C ALA A 920 33.74 -40.17 22.49
N GLN A 921 33.60 -38.94 21.98
CA GLN A 921 33.81 -37.73 22.76
C GLN A 921 32.83 -37.63 23.95
N ALA A 922 31.56 -38.04 23.78
CA ALA A 922 30.59 -38.07 24.87
C ALA A 922 30.98 -39.05 25.99
N HIS A 923 31.45 -40.25 25.63
CA HIS A 923 31.99 -41.20 26.62
C HIS A 923 33.22 -40.67 27.34
N GLU A 924 34.18 -40.10 26.60
CA GLU A 924 35.39 -39.51 27.19
C GLU A 924 35.04 -38.38 28.17
N LEU A 925 34.12 -37.49 27.79
CA LEU A 925 33.67 -36.41 28.67
C LEU A 925 33.07 -36.94 29.98
N VAL A 926 32.19 -37.94 29.89
CA VAL A 926 31.53 -38.55 31.05
C VAL A 926 32.57 -39.16 32.00
N GLU A 927 33.54 -39.91 31.47
CA GLU A 927 34.59 -40.54 32.28
C GLU A 927 35.53 -39.52 32.91
N LEU A 928 35.90 -38.46 32.18
CA LEU A 928 36.68 -37.34 32.72
C LEU A 928 35.94 -36.62 33.84
N MET A 929 34.63 -36.39 33.69
CA MET A 929 33.82 -35.75 34.72
C MET A 929 33.65 -36.63 35.96
N LYS A 930 33.48 -37.96 35.80
CA LYS A 930 33.37 -38.90 36.93
C LYS A 930 34.66 -39.04 37.73
N SER A 931 35.81 -38.92 37.05
CA SER A 931 37.14 -39.07 37.66
C SER A 931 37.74 -37.77 38.20
N SER A 932 37.12 -36.61 37.92
CA SER A 932 37.64 -35.31 38.33
C SER A 932 37.43 -35.05 39.83
N PRO A 933 38.49 -34.76 40.61
CA PRO A 933 38.37 -34.44 42.03
C PRO A 933 37.82 -33.03 42.29
N ASN A 934 37.79 -32.17 41.27
CA ASN A 934 37.40 -30.75 41.36
C ASN A 934 35.94 -30.51 40.94
N LEU A 935 35.16 -31.59 40.77
CA LEU A 935 33.77 -31.57 40.31
C LEU A 935 32.92 -32.48 41.20
N ASN A 936 31.83 -31.96 41.75
CA ASN A 936 30.78 -32.81 42.30
C ASN A 936 29.91 -33.34 41.15
N TYR A 937 30.26 -34.53 40.68
CA TYR A 937 29.62 -35.15 39.51
C TYR A 937 28.09 -35.19 39.60
N LYS A 938 27.49 -35.33 40.78
CA LYS A 938 26.02 -35.41 40.94
C LYS A 938 25.35 -34.06 41.11
N GLU A 939 25.96 -33.13 41.85
CA GLU A 939 25.28 -31.92 42.30
C GLU A 939 25.60 -30.67 41.47
N ASP A 940 26.76 -30.59 40.84
CA ASP A 940 27.13 -29.39 40.08
C ASP A 940 26.33 -29.29 38.78
N TRP A 941 25.98 -28.10 38.33
CA TRP A 941 25.39 -27.87 37.01
C TRP A 941 26.47 -27.81 35.93
N LYS A 942 26.27 -28.59 34.85
CA LYS A 942 27.15 -28.65 33.68
C LYS A 942 26.51 -27.93 32.50
N LEU A 943 27.27 -27.04 31.87
CA LEU A 943 26.93 -26.47 30.56
C LEU A 943 27.83 -27.10 29.49
N VAL A 944 27.23 -27.85 28.57
CA VAL A 944 27.95 -28.58 27.50
C VAL A 944 27.62 -27.94 26.16
N THR A 945 28.64 -27.56 25.37
CA THR A 945 28.44 -27.03 24.01
C THR A 945 28.92 -28.03 22.97
N ILE A 946 28.05 -28.35 22.01
CA ILE A 946 28.34 -29.28 20.91
C ILE A 946 28.25 -28.52 19.58
N PHE A 947 29.33 -28.58 18.80
CA PHE A 947 29.36 -28.09 17.42
C PHE A 947 30.12 -29.09 16.55
N ILE A 948 29.40 -29.76 15.65
CA ILE A 948 29.94 -30.83 14.81
C ILE A 948 29.13 -30.93 13.51
N GLY A 949 29.80 -31.35 12.43
CA GLY A 949 29.16 -31.68 11.16
C GLY A 949 29.63 -30.85 9.97
N LEU A 950 30.49 -29.83 10.18
CA LEU A 950 31.12 -29.12 9.07
C LEU A 950 31.99 -30.07 8.23
N ASN A 951 32.78 -30.94 8.87
CA ASN A 951 33.58 -31.93 8.15
C ASN A 951 32.72 -32.92 7.36
N ASP A 952 31.59 -33.37 7.92
CA ASP A 952 30.63 -34.23 7.21
C ASP A 952 30.08 -33.52 5.96
N LEU A 953 29.62 -32.29 6.11
CA LEU A 953 29.10 -31.47 5.00
C LEU A 953 30.17 -31.21 3.93
N CYS A 954 31.40 -30.90 4.35
CA CYS A 954 32.53 -30.62 3.46
C CYS A 954 33.02 -31.85 2.67
N GLN A 955 32.70 -33.07 3.11
CA GLN A 955 33.08 -34.33 2.48
C GLN A 955 31.89 -35.05 1.80
N TYR A 956 30.67 -34.53 1.95
CA TYR A 956 29.42 -35.16 1.47
C TYR A 956 29.47 -35.63 0.01
N CYS A 957 29.93 -34.78 -0.90
CA CYS A 957 30.01 -35.10 -2.33
C CYS A 957 31.02 -36.20 -2.66
N LEU A 958 31.98 -36.50 -1.78
CA LEU A 958 33.00 -37.54 -2.00
C LEU A 958 32.49 -38.92 -1.56
N ASP A 959 31.65 -38.97 -0.53
CA ASP A 959 31.00 -40.20 -0.05
C ASP A 959 29.64 -39.87 0.59
N LYS A 960 28.61 -39.80 -0.25
CA LYS A 960 27.24 -39.45 0.15
C LYS A 960 26.62 -40.45 1.14
N GLU A 961 27.11 -41.69 1.16
CA GLU A 961 26.59 -42.71 2.08
C GLU A 961 27.20 -42.56 3.47
N THR A 962 28.51 -42.33 3.56
CA THR A 962 29.21 -42.15 4.85
C THR A 962 28.82 -40.85 5.53
N TYR A 963 28.67 -39.77 4.76
CA TYR A 963 28.37 -38.43 5.28
C TYR A 963 26.91 -38.01 5.08
N SER A 964 25.98 -38.97 4.98
CA SER A 964 24.57 -38.68 4.77
C SER A 964 23.94 -37.97 5.98
N VAL A 965 22.86 -37.21 5.73
CA VAL A 965 22.08 -36.52 6.77
C VAL A 965 21.57 -37.51 7.82
N GLU A 966 21.14 -38.71 7.40
CA GLU A 966 20.64 -39.77 8.28
C GLU A 966 21.74 -40.28 9.21
N LYS A 967 22.95 -40.52 8.70
CA LYS A 967 24.09 -40.92 9.53
C LYS A 967 24.50 -39.81 10.49
N TYR A 968 24.55 -38.56 10.02
CA TYR A 968 24.81 -37.39 10.87
C TYR A 968 23.85 -37.31 12.06
N VAL A 969 22.54 -37.35 11.79
CA VAL A 969 21.49 -37.30 12.83
C VAL A 969 21.59 -38.51 13.76
N LYS A 970 21.88 -39.69 13.21
CA LYS A 970 22.04 -40.91 14.01
C LYS A 970 23.22 -40.83 14.98
N HIS A 971 24.39 -40.37 14.53
CA HIS A 971 25.54 -40.21 15.42
C HIS A 971 25.31 -39.14 16.49
N LEU A 972 24.66 -38.03 16.12
CA LEU A 972 24.27 -37.00 17.07
C LEU A 972 23.32 -37.57 18.12
N GLN A 973 22.31 -38.34 17.71
CA GLN A 973 21.39 -39.03 18.62
C GLN A 973 22.14 -39.97 19.57
N ASP A 974 23.10 -40.75 19.08
CA ASP A 974 23.85 -41.72 19.91
C ASP A 974 24.66 -41.01 21.01
N ALA A 975 25.30 -39.88 20.69
CA ALA A 975 25.99 -39.06 21.69
C ALA A 975 25.03 -38.41 22.68
N LEU A 976 23.92 -37.84 22.20
CA LEU A 976 22.92 -37.23 23.08
C LEU A 976 22.25 -38.24 24.01
N ASP A 977 22.03 -39.47 23.55
CA ASP A 977 21.53 -40.57 24.38
C ASP A 977 22.53 -40.95 25.49
N ILE A 978 23.84 -40.92 25.23
CA ILE A 978 24.88 -41.12 26.26
C ILE A 978 24.82 -40.01 27.30
N LEU A 979 24.83 -38.73 26.87
CA LEU A 979 24.79 -37.58 27.78
C LEU A 979 23.50 -37.58 28.62
N TYR A 980 22.35 -37.84 27.98
CA TYR A 980 21.06 -37.92 28.65
C TYR A 980 20.97 -39.08 29.64
N LYS A 981 21.69 -40.19 29.42
CA LYS A 981 21.71 -41.31 30.34
C LYS A 981 22.65 -41.07 31.52
N GLU A 982 23.83 -40.52 31.26
CA GLU A 982 24.95 -40.54 32.22
C GLU A 982 25.15 -39.22 32.96
N LEU A 983 24.83 -38.06 32.37
CA LEU A 983 25.09 -36.75 32.99
C LEU A 983 23.88 -36.26 33.83
N PRO A 984 24.04 -36.08 35.16
CA PRO A 984 23.10 -35.35 35.99
C PRO A 984 23.30 -33.83 35.87
N ARG A 985 22.22 -33.06 36.04
CA ARG A 985 22.24 -31.59 36.08
C ARG A 985 22.98 -30.96 34.90
N ALA A 986 22.46 -31.14 33.69
CA ALA A 986 23.13 -30.66 32.48
C ALA A 986 22.22 -29.82 31.56
N PHE A 987 22.76 -28.71 31.10
CA PHE A 987 22.23 -27.92 29.99
C PHE A 987 23.14 -28.15 28.77
N VAL A 988 22.59 -28.66 27.67
CA VAL A 988 23.35 -28.99 26.46
C VAL A 988 22.97 -28.04 25.33
N ASN A 989 23.92 -27.23 24.87
CA ASN A 989 23.82 -26.46 23.64
C ASN A 989 24.17 -27.34 22.45
N ILE A 990 23.25 -27.46 21.48
CA ILE A 990 23.58 -27.91 20.12
C ILE A 990 23.60 -26.68 19.21
N VAL A 991 24.78 -26.32 18.71
CA VAL A 991 24.89 -25.22 17.75
C VAL A 991 24.66 -25.80 16.35
N GLU A 992 23.75 -25.20 15.58
CA GLU A 992 23.50 -25.61 14.20
C GLU A 992 24.75 -25.42 13.32
N ILE A 993 24.90 -26.27 12.30
CA ILE A 993 26.01 -26.15 11.33
C ILE A 993 25.86 -24.85 10.54
N MET A 994 26.97 -24.16 10.32
CA MET A 994 27.05 -22.93 9.54
C MET A 994 26.56 -23.13 8.10
N GLU A 995 25.69 -22.23 7.65
CA GLU A 995 25.32 -22.08 6.25
C GLU A 995 26.51 -21.53 5.44
N LEU A 996 26.99 -22.27 4.43
CA LEU A 996 28.30 -22.03 3.81
C LEU A 996 28.26 -21.23 2.48
N THR A 997 27.09 -20.82 1.97
CA THR A 997 26.96 -20.13 0.65
C THR A 997 27.81 -18.86 0.61
N GLY A 998 27.87 -18.12 1.72
CA GLY A 998 28.72 -16.95 1.87
C GLY A 998 30.21 -17.23 1.62
N LEU A 999 30.74 -18.41 2.02
CA LEU A 999 32.18 -18.73 1.85
C LEU A 999 32.63 -18.80 0.39
N ARG A 1000 31.71 -18.98 -0.57
CA ARG A 1000 32.03 -18.94 -2.00
C ARG A 1000 32.44 -17.54 -2.48
N GLN A 1001 32.02 -16.49 -1.78
CA GLN A 1001 32.40 -15.10 -2.08
C GLN A 1001 33.88 -14.82 -1.78
N ILE A 1002 34.56 -15.70 -1.02
CA ILE A 1002 36.00 -15.64 -0.80
C ILE A 1002 36.68 -16.25 -2.05
N GLU A 1003 36.87 -15.43 -3.08
CA GLU A 1003 37.48 -15.86 -4.35
C GLU A 1003 38.91 -16.41 -4.18
N ARG A 1004 39.21 -17.47 -4.95
CA ARG A 1004 40.46 -18.25 -4.91
C ARG A 1004 41.74 -17.48 -5.28
N GLU A 1005 41.65 -16.38 -6.02
CA GLU A 1005 42.83 -15.76 -6.67
C GLU A 1005 43.17 -14.34 -6.17
N GLU A 1006 42.30 -13.69 -5.38
CA GLU A 1006 42.53 -12.31 -4.89
C GLU A 1006 42.53 -12.15 -3.35
N SER A 1007 42.38 -13.23 -2.58
CA SER A 1007 42.06 -13.18 -1.15
C SER A 1007 43.26 -13.13 -0.19
N GLY A 1008 44.50 -13.33 -0.63
CA GLY A 1008 45.67 -13.32 0.27
C GLY A 1008 45.71 -14.46 1.31
N CYS A 1009 44.81 -15.44 1.20
CA CYS A 1009 44.77 -16.65 2.02
C CYS A 1009 46.00 -17.53 1.74
N VAL A 1010 46.62 -18.07 2.79
CA VAL A 1010 47.87 -18.85 2.66
C VAL A 1010 47.59 -20.32 2.30
N LEU A 1011 46.39 -20.81 2.61
CA LEU A 1011 45.83 -22.09 2.16
C LEU A 1011 44.49 -21.82 1.47
N SER A 1012 44.25 -22.45 0.33
CA SER A 1012 42.94 -22.41 -0.31
C SER A 1012 41.95 -23.20 0.57
N GLY A 1013 40.97 -22.52 1.18
CA GLY A 1013 39.87 -23.17 1.93
C GLY A 1013 39.17 -24.29 1.15
N ALA A 1014 39.29 -24.25 -0.19
CA ALA A 1014 38.83 -25.30 -1.09
C ALA A 1014 39.50 -26.68 -0.93
N SER A 1015 40.66 -26.79 -0.26
CA SER A 1015 41.22 -28.07 0.17
C SER A 1015 40.60 -28.61 1.46
N LEU A 1016 40.06 -27.72 2.31
CA LEU A 1016 39.41 -28.07 3.58
C LEU A 1016 37.93 -28.42 3.37
N CYS A 1017 37.25 -27.69 2.48
CA CYS A 1017 35.84 -27.92 2.15
C CYS A 1017 35.59 -28.14 0.65
N PRO A 1018 36.09 -29.26 0.07
CA PRO A 1018 36.10 -29.46 -1.38
C PRO A 1018 34.70 -29.51 -1.99
N CYS A 1019 33.71 -30.08 -1.31
CA CYS A 1019 32.35 -30.19 -1.85
C CYS A 1019 31.66 -28.85 -2.00
N PHE A 1020 31.98 -27.89 -1.12
CA PHE A 1020 31.32 -26.60 -1.12
C PHE A 1020 32.07 -25.56 -1.96
N LEU A 1021 33.40 -25.63 -2.03
CA LEU A 1021 34.25 -24.58 -2.60
C LEU A 1021 34.92 -24.91 -3.95
N ASN A 1022 34.80 -26.15 -4.46
CA ASN A 1022 35.39 -26.55 -5.75
C ASN A 1022 34.39 -26.63 -6.93
N SER A 1023 33.08 -26.40 -6.71
CA SER A 1023 32.06 -26.53 -7.76
C SER A 1023 32.00 -25.29 -8.66
N TRP A 1024 31.77 -25.49 -9.96
CA TRP A 1024 31.69 -24.41 -10.96
C TRP A 1024 30.33 -23.70 -10.87
N GLU A 1025 30.29 -22.37 -11.08
CA GLU A 1025 29.07 -21.55 -10.86
C GLU A 1025 27.83 -21.98 -11.69
N ASN A 1026 28.02 -22.72 -12.79
CA ASN A 1026 26.93 -23.14 -13.70
C ASN A 1026 26.55 -24.62 -13.58
N SER A 1027 26.98 -25.30 -12.53
CA SER A 1027 26.74 -26.72 -12.32
C SER A 1027 25.62 -26.93 -11.26
N PRO A 1028 24.90 -28.06 -11.21
CA PRO A 1028 23.83 -28.30 -10.22
C PRO A 1028 24.34 -28.59 -8.79
N GLU A 1029 25.63 -28.87 -8.63
CA GLU A 1029 26.29 -29.25 -7.37
C GLU A 1029 26.21 -28.17 -6.26
N PRO A 1030 26.30 -26.85 -6.52
CA PRO A 1030 26.06 -25.81 -5.53
C PRO A 1030 24.67 -25.87 -4.88
N GLN A 1031 23.63 -26.03 -5.70
CA GLN A 1031 22.25 -26.12 -5.22
C GLN A 1031 22.03 -27.39 -4.40
N GLU A 1032 22.64 -28.51 -4.80
CA GLU A 1032 22.63 -29.74 -4.01
C GLU A 1032 23.28 -29.52 -2.63
N MET A 1033 24.44 -28.87 -2.57
CA MET A 1033 25.12 -28.61 -1.30
C MET A 1033 24.36 -27.65 -0.38
N GLU A 1034 23.66 -26.65 -0.92
CA GLU A 1034 22.76 -25.77 -0.15
C GLU A 1034 21.59 -26.54 0.46
N ILE A 1035 20.95 -27.41 -0.33
CA ILE A 1035 19.86 -28.28 0.12
C ILE A 1035 20.35 -29.20 1.24
N ILE A 1036 21.50 -29.86 1.06
CA ILE A 1036 22.04 -30.77 2.06
C ILE A 1036 22.45 -30.03 3.34
N ASN A 1037 23.04 -28.84 3.24
CA ASN A 1037 23.33 -28.01 4.42
C ASN A 1037 22.06 -27.71 5.22
N ARG A 1038 20.95 -27.40 4.54
CA ARG A 1038 19.65 -27.16 5.19
C ARG A 1038 19.08 -28.43 5.80
N ASP A 1039 19.18 -29.57 5.12
CA ASP A 1039 18.71 -30.86 5.64
C ASP A 1039 19.45 -31.27 6.94
N PHE A 1040 20.76 -31.03 7.02
CA PHE A 1040 21.53 -31.23 8.26
C PHE A 1040 20.97 -30.39 9.43
N GLN A 1041 20.68 -29.12 9.18
CA GLN A 1041 20.09 -28.20 10.19
C GLN A 1041 18.68 -28.66 10.59
N ASP A 1042 17.80 -28.93 9.61
CA ASP A 1042 16.40 -29.26 9.88
C ASP A 1042 16.25 -30.60 10.58
N LYS A 1043 16.97 -31.64 10.14
CA LYS A 1043 16.84 -32.97 10.73
C LYS A 1043 17.45 -33.06 12.12
N SER A 1044 18.54 -32.32 12.40
CA SER A 1044 19.10 -32.25 13.76
C SER A 1044 18.16 -31.52 14.73
N THR A 1045 17.55 -30.42 14.29
CA THR A 1045 16.54 -29.70 15.07
C THR A 1045 15.27 -30.54 15.29
N MET A 1046 14.83 -31.32 14.30
CA MET A 1046 13.73 -32.28 14.47
C MET A 1046 14.05 -33.37 15.52
N LEU A 1047 15.28 -33.90 15.54
CA LEU A 1047 15.71 -34.86 16.56
C LEU A 1047 15.62 -34.25 17.96
N ILE A 1048 16.14 -33.03 18.13
CA ILE A 1048 16.23 -32.37 19.45
C ILE A 1048 14.83 -31.99 19.95
N ASN A 1049 13.95 -31.53 19.06
CA ASN A 1049 12.57 -31.15 19.39
C ASN A 1049 11.59 -32.34 19.41
N SER A 1050 12.07 -33.57 19.30
CA SER A 1050 11.22 -34.78 19.31
C SER A 1050 10.57 -35.09 20.68
N GLY A 1051 10.95 -34.37 21.73
CA GLY A 1051 10.53 -34.62 23.11
C GLY A 1051 11.23 -35.79 23.80
N ARG A 1052 12.18 -36.46 23.10
CA ARG A 1052 12.94 -37.62 23.60
C ARG A 1052 13.69 -37.34 24.90
N TYR A 1053 14.15 -36.10 25.09
CA TYR A 1053 15.01 -35.69 26.20
C TYR A 1053 14.27 -34.88 27.28
N ASP A 1054 12.94 -34.82 27.21
CA ASP A 1054 12.13 -33.94 28.08
C ASP A 1054 11.69 -34.61 29.39
N GLN A 1055 12.06 -35.85 29.69
CA GLN A 1055 11.52 -36.55 30.88
C GLN A 1055 12.25 -36.20 32.18
N ARG A 1056 13.40 -35.53 32.10
CA ARG A 1056 14.24 -35.20 33.25
C ARG A 1056 14.13 -33.71 33.58
N GLU A 1057 13.87 -33.39 34.85
CA GLU A 1057 13.91 -32.00 35.33
C GLU A 1057 15.34 -31.44 35.35
N ASP A 1058 16.34 -32.30 35.47
CA ASP A 1058 17.73 -31.89 35.62
C ASP A 1058 18.53 -31.93 34.30
N PHE A 1059 17.87 -32.08 33.16
CA PHE A 1059 18.53 -32.18 31.86
C PHE A 1059 17.73 -31.52 30.75
N ALA A 1060 18.37 -30.69 29.92
CA ALA A 1060 17.77 -30.13 28.71
C ALA A 1060 18.78 -30.03 27.57
N ILE A 1061 18.28 -30.21 26.35
CA ILE A 1061 19.02 -29.96 25.10
C ILE A 1061 18.35 -28.80 24.38
N VAL A 1062 19.14 -27.82 23.95
CA VAL A 1062 18.64 -26.60 23.33
C VAL A 1062 19.45 -26.30 22.08
N VAL A 1063 18.74 -26.12 20.95
CA VAL A 1063 19.33 -25.68 19.69
C VAL A 1063 19.70 -24.19 19.77
N GLN A 1064 20.89 -23.84 19.28
CA GLN A 1064 21.37 -22.47 19.12
C GLN A 1064 21.53 -22.19 17.60
N PRO A 1065 20.49 -21.68 16.92
CA PRO A 1065 20.43 -21.64 15.46
C PRO A 1065 21.11 -20.42 14.83
N PHE A 1066 21.94 -19.66 15.55
CA PHE A 1066 22.54 -18.43 14.99
C PHE A 1066 23.40 -18.65 13.75
N PHE A 1067 23.71 -19.89 13.37
CA PHE A 1067 24.42 -20.26 12.14
C PHE A 1067 23.52 -20.70 10.97
N ARG A 1068 22.20 -20.72 11.19
CA ARG A 1068 21.21 -21.18 10.21
C ARG A 1068 21.20 -20.37 8.92
N ASN A 1069 21.57 -19.09 9.00
CA ASN A 1069 21.88 -18.22 7.85
C ASN A 1069 23.15 -17.42 8.17
N THR A 1070 24.13 -17.39 7.27
CA THR A 1070 25.44 -16.75 7.55
C THR A 1070 25.79 -15.71 6.49
N PHE A 1071 26.03 -14.48 6.92
CA PHE A 1071 26.35 -13.37 6.03
C PHE A 1071 27.79 -12.90 6.25
N LEU A 1072 28.65 -13.09 5.25
CA LEU A 1072 30.01 -12.54 5.28
C LEU A 1072 29.95 -11.01 5.24
N SER A 1073 30.68 -10.37 6.16
CA SER A 1073 30.82 -8.92 6.12
C SER A 1073 31.88 -8.52 5.11
N LEU A 1074 31.66 -7.38 4.46
CA LEU A 1074 32.58 -6.85 3.47
C LEU A 1074 33.51 -5.80 4.11
N ASP A 1075 34.77 -5.79 3.70
CA ASP A 1075 35.79 -4.84 4.13
C ASP A 1075 35.53 -3.43 3.55
N SER A 1076 36.52 -2.55 3.61
CA SER A 1076 36.41 -1.18 3.05
C SER A 1076 36.38 -1.16 1.52
N GLU A 1077 36.85 -2.21 0.86
CA GLU A 1077 36.96 -2.33 -0.60
C GLU A 1077 35.81 -3.12 -1.21
N GLY A 1078 34.92 -3.68 -0.39
CA GLY A 1078 33.77 -4.48 -0.85
C GLY A 1078 34.10 -5.96 -1.02
N LYS A 1079 35.26 -6.43 -0.56
CA LYS A 1079 35.65 -7.84 -0.51
C LYS A 1079 35.28 -8.46 0.84
N PRO A 1080 35.16 -9.79 0.99
CA PRO A 1080 34.93 -10.41 2.30
C PRO A 1080 35.99 -9.98 3.33
N ASP A 1081 35.54 -9.53 4.50
CA ASP A 1081 36.40 -9.13 5.63
C ASP A 1081 37.05 -10.38 6.24
N LEU A 1082 38.24 -10.70 5.75
CA LEU A 1082 38.99 -11.88 6.19
C LEU A 1082 39.49 -11.80 7.63
N SER A 1083 39.35 -10.66 8.31
CA SER A 1083 39.80 -10.54 9.71
C SER A 1083 39.01 -11.41 10.70
N PHE A 1084 37.86 -11.96 10.29
CA PHE A 1084 37.10 -12.95 11.08
C PHE A 1084 37.59 -14.38 10.90
N PHE A 1085 38.46 -14.62 9.90
CA PHE A 1085 38.98 -15.93 9.56
C PHE A 1085 40.48 -16.01 9.83
N ALA A 1086 40.96 -17.21 10.12
CA ALA A 1086 42.38 -17.53 10.17
C ALA A 1086 42.99 -17.42 8.77
N VAL A 1087 44.31 -17.58 8.68
CA VAL A 1087 45.06 -17.45 7.42
C VAL A 1087 44.73 -18.53 6.36
N ASP A 1088 43.92 -19.54 6.70
CA ASP A 1088 43.35 -20.51 5.76
C ASP A 1088 41.97 -20.13 5.22
N CYS A 1089 41.42 -19.00 5.68
CA CYS A 1089 40.12 -18.46 5.28
C CYS A 1089 38.94 -19.42 5.49
N PHE A 1090 39.11 -20.38 6.41
CA PHE A 1090 38.09 -21.36 6.75
C PHE A 1090 37.86 -21.39 8.26
N HIS A 1091 38.91 -21.58 9.06
CA HIS A 1091 38.79 -21.51 10.51
C HIS A 1091 38.60 -20.06 10.97
N PHE A 1092 38.00 -19.85 12.13
CA PHE A 1092 37.82 -18.51 12.68
C PHE A 1092 39.13 -17.97 13.26
N SER A 1093 39.37 -16.68 13.08
CA SER A 1093 40.40 -15.96 13.84
C SER A 1093 39.95 -15.79 15.29
N GLU A 1094 40.84 -15.27 16.14
CA GLU A 1094 40.48 -14.82 17.49
C GLU A 1094 39.25 -13.87 17.50
N ARG A 1095 39.15 -12.98 16.49
CA ARG A 1095 37.98 -12.12 16.29
C ARG A 1095 36.71 -12.93 16.00
N GLY A 1096 36.81 -13.90 15.09
CA GLY A 1096 35.69 -14.78 14.75
C GLY A 1096 35.20 -15.57 15.97
N HIS A 1097 36.12 -16.14 16.77
CA HIS A 1097 35.78 -16.83 18.01
C HIS A 1097 35.10 -15.92 19.04
N ALA A 1098 35.60 -14.69 19.23
CA ALA A 1098 34.97 -13.72 20.12
C ALA A 1098 33.51 -13.45 19.73
N GLU A 1099 33.26 -13.28 18.42
CA GLU A 1099 31.93 -13.07 17.87
C GLU A 1099 31.00 -14.29 18.02
N MET A 1100 31.53 -15.51 17.94
CA MET A 1100 30.73 -16.72 18.15
C MET A 1100 30.34 -16.88 19.63
N ALA A 1101 31.23 -16.50 20.55
CA ALA A 1101 30.94 -16.54 21.98
C ALA A 1101 29.80 -15.59 22.37
N VAL A 1102 29.79 -14.38 21.78
CA VAL A 1102 28.68 -13.41 21.98
C VAL A 1102 27.37 -13.96 21.43
N SER A 1103 27.41 -14.53 20.21
CA SER A 1103 26.23 -15.13 19.59
C SER A 1103 25.66 -16.26 20.45
N LEU A 1104 26.49 -17.21 20.90
CA LEU A 1104 26.07 -18.32 21.76
C LEU A 1104 25.43 -17.83 23.06
N TRP A 1105 26.08 -16.89 23.73
CA TRP A 1105 25.57 -16.30 24.97
C TRP A 1105 24.20 -15.65 24.77
N ASN A 1106 24.08 -14.78 23.77
CA ASN A 1106 22.85 -14.06 23.50
C ASN A 1106 21.71 -15.03 23.14
N ASN A 1107 22.00 -16.10 22.39
CA ASN A 1107 21.02 -17.09 21.98
C ASN A 1107 20.51 -17.95 23.14
N MET A 1108 21.35 -18.24 24.15
CA MET A 1108 20.91 -18.89 25.39
C MET A 1108 19.95 -18.02 26.23
N LEU A 1109 20.00 -16.70 26.07
CA LEU A 1109 19.12 -15.72 26.74
C LEU A 1109 17.88 -15.36 25.93
N GLU A 1110 17.61 -16.06 24.83
CA GLU A 1110 16.40 -15.89 24.00
C GLU A 1110 15.46 -17.09 24.14
N PRO A 1111 14.13 -16.88 24.24
CA PRO A 1111 13.15 -17.96 24.27
C PRO A 1111 13.29 -18.89 23.06
N VAL A 1112 13.14 -20.20 23.26
CA VAL A 1112 13.05 -21.19 22.18
C VAL A 1112 11.88 -20.82 21.27
N GLY A 1113 12.13 -20.77 19.95
CA GLY A 1113 11.20 -20.25 18.94
C GLY A 1113 11.45 -18.78 18.55
N TYR A 1114 12.12 -18.01 19.40
CA TYR A 1114 12.49 -16.59 19.17
C TYR A 1114 14.01 -16.38 19.17
N LYS A 1115 14.79 -17.47 19.17
CA LYS A 1115 16.24 -17.42 19.08
C LYS A 1115 16.66 -16.84 17.73
N GLN A 1116 17.63 -15.93 17.75
CA GLN A 1116 18.27 -15.42 16.55
C GLN A 1116 18.85 -16.57 15.73
N SER A 1117 18.43 -16.67 14.46
CA SER A 1117 18.78 -17.76 13.54
C SER A 1117 19.76 -17.33 12.43
N TYR A 1118 20.49 -16.25 12.63
CA TYR A 1118 21.45 -15.77 11.65
C TYR A 1118 22.67 -15.14 12.30
N LYS A 1119 23.82 -15.24 11.61
CA LYS A 1119 25.07 -14.60 12.00
C LYS A 1119 25.49 -13.60 10.92
N HIS A 1120 25.51 -12.33 11.31
CA HIS A 1120 26.24 -11.28 10.62
C HIS A 1120 27.60 -11.12 11.30
N PHE A 1121 28.67 -10.80 10.55
CA PHE A 1121 30.02 -10.52 11.08
C PHE A 1121 30.30 -9.00 11.18
N PRO A 1122 29.54 -8.23 11.99
CA PRO A 1122 29.59 -6.76 11.93
C PRO A 1122 30.98 -6.19 12.19
N LYS A 1123 31.30 -5.06 11.55
CA LYS A 1123 32.53 -4.30 11.84
C LYS A 1123 32.56 -3.82 13.30
N GLU A 1124 31.40 -3.52 13.87
CA GLU A 1124 31.21 -3.15 15.28
C GLU A 1124 30.96 -4.41 16.13
N ARG A 1125 31.59 -4.51 17.30
CA ARG A 1125 31.45 -5.69 18.18
C ARG A 1125 30.01 -5.88 18.62
N LEU A 1126 29.50 -7.11 18.53
CA LEU A 1126 28.17 -7.42 19.08
C LEU A 1126 28.14 -7.18 20.59
N LYS A 1127 27.05 -6.56 21.06
CA LYS A 1127 26.85 -6.30 22.49
C LYS A 1127 26.31 -7.54 23.19
N LEU A 1128 26.87 -7.87 24.35
CA LEU A 1128 26.37 -8.93 25.22
C LEU A 1128 25.02 -8.53 25.82
N LYS A 1129 24.04 -9.44 25.71
CA LYS A 1129 22.75 -9.33 26.40
C LYS A 1129 22.90 -9.66 27.87
N CYS A 1130 21.96 -9.14 28.65
CA CYS A 1130 21.91 -9.35 30.09
C CYS A 1130 20.65 -10.11 30.47
N PRO A 1131 20.74 -11.10 31.40
CA PRO A 1131 19.56 -11.70 32.00
C PRO A 1131 18.68 -10.63 32.65
N THR A 1132 17.37 -10.73 32.49
CA THR A 1132 16.42 -9.76 33.06
C THR A 1132 15.93 -10.24 34.43
N SER A 1133 15.33 -9.35 35.22
CA SER A 1133 14.71 -9.73 36.49
C SER A 1133 13.51 -10.68 36.31
N GLU A 1134 12.83 -10.61 35.16
CA GLU A 1134 11.70 -11.47 34.81
C GLU A 1134 12.13 -12.85 34.33
N HIS A 1135 13.25 -12.91 33.58
CA HIS A 1135 13.83 -14.13 33.03
C HIS A 1135 15.32 -14.23 33.40
N PRO A 1136 15.66 -14.52 34.67
CA PRO A 1136 17.04 -14.62 35.12
C PRO A 1136 17.73 -15.94 34.72
N TYR A 1137 17.00 -16.86 34.07
CA TYR A 1137 17.43 -18.20 33.71
C TYR A 1137 17.76 -18.35 32.23
N LEU A 1138 18.49 -19.41 31.87
CA LEU A 1138 18.70 -19.81 30.48
C LEU A 1138 17.42 -20.41 29.89
N PHE A 1139 17.13 -20.07 28.63
CA PHE A 1139 15.90 -20.52 27.98
C PHE A 1139 16.03 -21.96 27.46
N THR A 1140 15.02 -22.76 27.81
CA THR A 1140 14.76 -24.14 27.39
C THR A 1140 13.36 -24.21 26.76
N SER A 1141 13.03 -25.30 26.09
CA SER A 1141 11.70 -25.46 25.47
C SER A 1141 10.56 -25.30 26.47
N ARG A 1142 10.74 -25.75 27.72
CA ARG A 1142 9.69 -25.68 28.76
C ARG A 1142 9.47 -24.30 29.36
N ASN A 1143 10.52 -23.49 29.55
CA ASN A 1143 10.39 -22.15 30.14
C ASN A 1143 10.18 -21.03 29.08
N SER A 1144 10.06 -21.40 27.80
CA SER A 1144 9.85 -20.46 26.67
C SER A 1144 8.37 -20.25 26.29
N GLN A 1145 7.42 -20.63 27.16
CA GLN A 1145 5.97 -20.45 26.98
C GLN A 1145 5.35 -21.00 25.68
N MET A 1146 5.87 -22.08 25.10
CA MET A 1146 5.17 -22.81 24.02
C MET A 1146 4.03 -23.74 24.51
N HIS A 1147 3.67 -23.70 25.80
CA HIS A 1147 2.72 -24.64 26.39
C HIS A 1147 1.34 -24.07 26.80
N SER A 1148 0.96 -22.86 26.39
CA SER A 1148 -0.36 -22.27 26.72
C SER A 1148 -1.40 -22.28 25.59
N SER A 1149 -1.18 -22.99 24.48
CA SER A 1149 -2.23 -23.20 23.45
C SER A 1149 -2.61 -24.66 23.19
N MET A 1150 -2.02 -25.65 23.87
CA MET A 1150 -2.36 -27.07 23.70
C MET A 1150 -2.44 -27.89 24.99
N LEU A 1151 -2.63 -27.26 26.16
CA LEU A 1151 -2.76 -27.99 27.42
C LEU A 1151 -3.77 -27.36 28.40
N ASP A 1152 -4.94 -26.98 27.89
CA ASP A 1152 -6.14 -26.78 28.73
C ASP A 1152 -7.25 -27.82 28.46
N THR A 1153 -6.89 -28.94 27.84
CA THR A 1153 -7.75 -30.13 27.73
C THR A 1153 -7.09 -31.34 28.36
N LYS A 1154 -6.84 -31.29 29.67
CA LYS A 1154 -6.59 -32.50 30.46
C LYS A 1154 -7.17 -32.41 31.88
N HIS A 1155 -8.43 -31.99 31.98
CA HIS A 1155 -9.34 -32.50 33.01
C HIS A 1155 -10.77 -32.59 32.46
N ASN A 1156 -10.97 -33.48 31.48
CA ASN A 1156 -12.17 -34.31 31.40
C ASN A 1156 -11.86 -35.50 30.49
N ARG A 1157 -11.74 -36.68 31.10
CA ARG A 1157 -11.78 -37.94 30.38
C ARG A 1157 -13.20 -38.11 29.86
N ASP A 1158 -13.36 -38.06 28.54
CA ASP A 1158 -14.24 -38.99 27.83
C ASP A 1158 -13.61 -39.27 26.46
N SER A 1159 -13.31 -40.55 26.25
CA SER A 1159 -12.58 -41.07 25.10
C SER A 1159 -13.45 -41.08 23.84
N VAL A 1160 -13.08 -40.27 22.84
CA VAL A 1160 -13.60 -40.47 21.48
C VAL A 1160 -12.93 -41.72 20.89
N PRO A 1161 -13.70 -42.73 20.47
CA PRO A 1161 -13.13 -44.00 20.03
C PRO A 1161 -12.50 -43.89 18.64
N TYR A 1162 -11.36 -44.57 18.49
CA TYR A 1162 -10.46 -44.59 17.33
C TYR A 1162 -11.14 -44.88 15.98
N TRP A 1163 -12.36 -45.45 15.98
CA TRP A 1163 -13.13 -45.69 14.76
C TRP A 1163 -13.68 -44.40 14.11
N ALA A 1164 -13.92 -43.32 14.87
CA ALA A 1164 -14.44 -42.06 14.32
C ALA A 1164 -13.40 -41.34 13.43
N VAL A 1165 -12.12 -41.47 13.77
CA VAL A 1165 -11.00 -40.91 12.98
C VAL A 1165 -10.78 -41.72 11.70
N ILE A 1166 -10.98 -43.04 11.75
CA ILE A 1166 -10.93 -43.91 10.57
C ILE A 1166 -12.07 -43.57 9.60
N ILE A 1167 -13.28 -43.28 10.11
CA ILE A 1167 -14.41 -42.85 9.27
C ILE A 1167 -14.16 -41.48 8.64
N ALA A 1168 -13.65 -40.50 9.38
CA ALA A 1168 -13.34 -39.18 8.82
C ALA A 1168 -12.22 -39.22 7.75
N ALA A 1169 -11.18 -40.02 7.97
CA ALA A 1169 -10.09 -40.20 7.00
C ALA A 1169 -10.56 -40.98 5.76
N THR A 1170 -11.40 -42.00 5.93
CA THR A 1170 -11.95 -42.76 4.79
C THR A 1170 -12.96 -41.94 3.97
N ILE A 1171 -13.79 -41.10 4.60
CA ILE A 1171 -14.69 -40.17 3.90
C ILE A 1171 -13.90 -39.10 3.14
N GLY A 1172 -12.83 -38.55 3.72
CA GLY A 1172 -11.96 -37.57 3.06
C GLY A 1172 -11.22 -38.16 1.85
N ILE A 1173 -10.69 -39.39 1.98
CA ILE A 1173 -10.04 -40.10 0.88
C ILE A 1173 -11.05 -40.49 -0.22
N LEU A 1174 -12.27 -40.90 0.15
CA LEU A 1174 -13.33 -41.18 -0.83
C LEU A 1174 -13.80 -39.93 -1.57
N ALA A 1175 -13.96 -38.79 -0.88
CA ALA A 1175 -14.34 -37.52 -1.50
C ALA A 1175 -13.25 -36.96 -2.44
N GLY A 1176 -11.98 -37.08 -2.05
CA GLY A 1176 -10.83 -36.72 -2.89
C GLY A 1176 -10.65 -37.66 -4.09
N SER A 1177 -10.89 -38.96 -3.89
CA SER A 1177 -10.80 -39.95 -4.98
C SER A 1177 -11.95 -39.82 -5.99
N LEU A 1178 -13.16 -39.46 -5.54
CA LEU A 1178 -14.32 -39.21 -6.42
C LEU A 1178 -14.18 -37.93 -7.25
N THR A 1179 -13.53 -36.89 -6.72
CA THR A 1179 -13.24 -35.65 -7.46
C THR A 1179 -12.14 -35.87 -8.50
N VAL A 1180 -11.07 -36.60 -8.15
CA VAL A 1180 -10.00 -36.97 -9.10
C VAL A 1180 -10.50 -37.95 -10.17
N TRP A 1181 -11.35 -38.91 -9.82
CA TRP A 1181 -12.00 -39.82 -10.78
C TRP A 1181 -12.97 -39.09 -11.71
N GLY A 1182 -13.75 -38.13 -11.20
CA GLY A 1182 -14.68 -37.31 -12.00
C GLY A 1182 -13.98 -36.38 -13.00
N ILE A 1183 -12.76 -35.93 -12.69
CA ILE A 1183 -11.93 -35.12 -13.60
C ILE A 1183 -11.20 -36.00 -14.63
N MET A 1184 -10.75 -37.20 -14.24
CA MET A 1184 -10.07 -38.15 -15.14
C MET A 1184 -11.03 -38.83 -16.15
N THR A 1185 -12.27 -39.14 -15.75
CA THR A 1185 -13.26 -39.79 -16.64
C THR A 1185 -13.90 -38.84 -17.66
N ARG A 1186 -13.89 -37.52 -17.44
CA ARG A 1186 -14.38 -36.52 -18.41
C ARG A 1186 -13.43 -36.25 -19.58
N LYS A 1187 -12.18 -36.72 -19.53
CA LYS A 1187 -11.19 -36.55 -20.61
C LYS A 1187 -11.03 -37.77 -21.52
N VAL A 1188 -11.68 -38.89 -21.23
CA VAL A 1188 -11.55 -40.13 -22.02
C VAL A 1188 -12.94 -40.77 -22.19
N ASN A 1189 -13.72 -40.29 -23.17
CA ASN A 1189 -14.42 -41.12 -24.17
C ASN A 1189 -15.56 -40.36 -24.88
N LYS A 1190 -15.33 -40.13 -26.18
CA LYS A 1190 -16.33 -39.78 -27.18
C LYS A 1190 -17.20 -41.00 -27.51
N HIS A 1191 -18.53 -40.80 -27.49
CA HIS A 1191 -19.60 -41.49 -28.26
C HIS A 1191 -19.88 -43.00 -28.02
N PRO A 1192 -21.05 -43.55 -28.46
CA PRO A 1192 -22.43 -43.19 -28.09
C PRO A 1192 -23.32 -44.45 -27.79
N ARG A 1193 -24.48 -44.28 -27.12
CA ARG A 1193 -25.80 -44.96 -27.34
C ARG A 1193 -26.55 -45.42 -26.07
N ALA A 1194 -27.81 -44.96 -26.03
CA ALA A 1194 -29.06 -45.69 -25.84
C ALA A 1194 -29.47 -46.31 -24.48
N ARG A 1195 -30.68 -45.86 -24.09
CA ARG A 1195 -31.83 -46.57 -23.50
C ARG A 1195 -31.84 -46.94 -22.00
N ASP A 1196 -32.83 -46.30 -21.37
CA ASP A 1196 -33.96 -46.87 -20.63
C ASP A 1196 -33.78 -47.45 -19.22
N GLU A 1197 -34.67 -46.93 -18.38
CA GLU A 1197 -35.44 -47.59 -17.32
C GLU A 1197 -34.83 -47.80 -15.93
N ALA A 1198 -35.32 -46.94 -15.03
CA ALA A 1198 -36.32 -47.28 -14.01
C ALA A 1198 -35.89 -47.46 -12.54
N ALA A 1199 -36.81 -46.94 -11.70
CA ALA A 1199 -37.09 -47.17 -10.29
C ALA A 1199 -36.10 -46.60 -9.27
N GLU A 1200 -36.51 -45.62 -8.45
CA GLU A 1200 -37.34 -45.80 -7.23
C GLU A 1200 -36.62 -46.70 -6.21
N GLU A 1201 -36.40 -46.35 -4.96
CA GLU A 1201 -37.28 -45.63 -4.03
C GLU A 1201 -36.48 -45.33 -2.74
N LYS A 1202 -36.83 -44.22 -2.09
CA LYS A 1202 -36.98 -43.99 -0.63
C LYS A 1202 -35.87 -44.40 0.36
N ALA A 1203 -35.67 -43.72 1.49
CA ALA A 1203 -36.08 -42.43 2.05
C ALA A 1203 -35.48 -42.41 3.47
N THR A 1204 -35.11 -41.22 3.96
CA THR A 1204 -35.25 -40.73 5.38
C THR A 1204 -34.62 -41.57 6.51
N THR A 1205 -33.78 -41.06 7.42
CA THR A 1205 -33.95 -39.90 8.33
C THR A 1205 -32.62 -39.71 9.08
N PHE A 1206 -32.06 -38.50 9.10
CA PHE A 1206 -31.70 -37.66 10.28
C PHE A 1206 -30.80 -36.50 9.84
#